data_AF-A0A520ILM2-F1
#
_entry.id   AF-A0A520ILM2-F1
#
_cell.length_a   1.000
_cell.length_b   1.000
_cell.length_c   1.000
_cell.angle_alpha   90.00
_cell.angle_beta   90.00
_cell.angle_gamma   90.00
#
_symmetry.space_group_name_H-M   'P 1'
#
loop_
_entity.id
_entity.type
_entity.pdbx_description
1 polymer ?
#
loop_
_entity_poly.entity_id
_entity_poly.type
_entity_poly.pdbx_seq_one_letter_code
_entity_poly.pdbx_strand_id
1 'polypeptide(L)'
;MNTHLKIGLSLAFATLMSFHAKAQKIENPARTNTATTFAIVVDSKTYTQAKAEITAYKTALEKQGLGTYIVAHDWKKPEEIKTVLQKLYGQKVKLEGAVLVGDIPIPMIMNAQRLTSAYRLDENRNGMKAAVPSDRIYDDFNLKFDFLKQDSIRTEQFFYSLSPTAVPVIHMNIYTARIKPSYVKGKTKYEVIKDYLKKVVAEKNEQNKLNHVMVYSGMGYGSESQTQWASEQVTLKEQLPLAFRPGGSAKFINSRMQGDLKSGLLAEIQRSDLDLAIFHQHGDSDMQLVSGSPNVSFPQPSIENVRRYLRSKIQMAKRDGRDIAETKKRFQATLGVPMAWMDDALVDSVVKMDSLFEVNSNIYMDDIDKITPNARMVILDNCYNGSFHKDEYMSGHYIFGTGKTILTMANSINVLQDVWTTNMIGLLHHGVRAGNWFKQQPYLETHLIGDPTFSYSTNNTVDYNQAMVNYDGNHQFWSDLLKCNDADLQSVALYKIAETKGAASSIPVKEAYYNSDFAATRAQAFTILSQLNTPDFATLLKDAVNDPYEYIRRKAVNLIGDFGGDEYVPALVKSSIEDWASKRVGYNLSNTLSFMNSETVIRELQASLTQPAYSTRQSDIQKLIERQQRTLEKVKKDVVLIADKKAEVKKRSFNVVTLRTYSYHQHIPATIKILLDSNEDQALRLTAAEALGWYIYSYEKANILTALDTVINDAKTNEKLKKE
;
A
#
# COMPACT_ATOMS: atom_id res chain seq x y z
N MET A 1 -57.54 -33.57 -72.24
CA MET A 1 -56.19 -33.29 -72.79
C MET A 1 -55.29 -32.89 -71.64
N ASN A 2 -54.17 -33.59 -71.49
CA ASN A 2 -53.32 -33.63 -70.28
C ASN A 2 -52.51 -32.36 -70.05
N THR A 3 -52.39 -31.93 -68.79
CA THR A 3 -51.43 -30.91 -68.34
C THR A 3 -50.76 -31.36 -67.04
N HIS A 4 -49.43 -31.50 -67.08
CA HIS A 4 -48.57 -31.74 -65.92
C HIS A 4 -47.95 -30.42 -65.43
N LEU A 5 -47.99 -30.23 -64.12
CA LEU A 5 -47.42 -29.12 -63.35
C LEU A 5 -45.92 -29.32 -63.13
N LYS A 6 -45.10 -28.27 -63.29
CA LYS A 6 -43.68 -28.23 -62.91
C LYS A 6 -43.46 -27.26 -61.74
N ILE A 7 -42.68 -27.73 -60.78
CA ILE A 7 -42.17 -27.03 -59.60
C ILE A 7 -40.99 -26.14 -60.02
N GLY A 8 -40.97 -24.88 -59.59
CA GLY A 8 -39.87 -23.94 -59.75
C GLY A 8 -39.18 -23.68 -58.41
N LEU A 9 -37.88 -23.99 -58.34
CA LEU A 9 -36.97 -23.74 -57.22
C LEU A 9 -36.32 -22.36 -57.42
N SER A 10 -36.38 -21.47 -56.43
CA SER A 10 -35.64 -20.19 -56.44
C SER A 10 -34.45 -20.27 -55.49
N LEU A 11 -33.26 -20.01 -56.03
CA LEU A 11 -31.98 -19.87 -55.32
C LEU A 11 -31.92 -18.51 -54.61
N ALA A 12 -31.52 -18.48 -53.34
CA ALA A 12 -31.06 -17.27 -52.66
C ALA A 12 -29.68 -17.55 -52.02
N PHE A 13 -28.69 -16.76 -52.44
CA PHE A 13 -27.32 -16.75 -51.91
C PHE A 13 -27.31 -16.16 -50.49
N ALA A 14 -26.78 -16.91 -49.51
CA ALA A 14 -26.46 -16.40 -48.19
C ALA A 14 -24.93 -16.47 -47.99
N THR A 15 -24.27 -15.31 -48.04
CA THR A 15 -22.89 -15.13 -47.60
C THR A 15 -22.81 -15.26 -46.09
N LEU A 16 -22.29 -16.39 -45.59
CA LEU A 16 -21.86 -16.54 -44.20
C LEU A 16 -20.53 -15.81 -43.99
N MET A 17 -20.56 -14.71 -43.24
CA MET A 17 -19.35 -14.19 -42.58
C MET A 17 -19.09 -15.00 -41.31
N SER A 18 -18.15 -15.93 -41.39
CA SER A 18 -17.66 -16.71 -40.25
C SER A 18 -16.71 -15.86 -39.41
N PHE A 19 -17.18 -15.35 -38.27
CA PHE A 19 -16.30 -14.80 -37.23
C PHE A 19 -15.41 -15.93 -36.69
N HIS A 20 -14.15 -15.98 -37.12
CA HIS A 20 -13.14 -16.86 -36.54
C HIS A 20 -12.71 -16.29 -35.18
N ALA A 21 -13.27 -16.82 -34.09
CA ALA A 21 -12.68 -16.64 -32.78
C ALA A 21 -11.29 -17.32 -32.79
N LYS A 22 -10.21 -16.54 -32.69
CA LYS A 22 -8.85 -17.09 -32.59
C LYS A 22 -8.70 -17.80 -31.24
N ALA A 23 -8.44 -19.10 -31.24
CA ALA A 23 -8.20 -19.87 -30.03
C ALA A 23 -6.99 -19.32 -29.24
N GLN A 24 -7.07 -19.38 -27.91
CA GLN A 24 -5.98 -19.04 -27.01
C GLN A 24 -4.73 -19.89 -27.33
N LYS A 25 -3.55 -19.25 -27.40
CA LYS A 25 -2.28 -19.94 -27.60
C LYS A 25 -1.55 -20.11 -26.27
N ILE A 26 -1.33 -21.37 -25.86
CA ILE A 26 -0.57 -21.72 -24.66
C ILE A 26 0.67 -22.52 -25.07
N GLU A 27 1.86 -22.00 -24.76
CA GLU A 27 3.12 -22.72 -24.90
C GLU A 27 3.58 -23.23 -23.54
N ASN A 28 3.62 -24.56 -23.39
CA ASN A 28 4.02 -25.22 -22.14
C ASN A 28 5.51 -25.03 -21.83
N PRO A 29 5.93 -25.17 -20.55
CA PRO A 29 7.34 -25.24 -20.17
C PRO A 29 8.08 -26.30 -20.99
N ALA A 30 9.33 -26.02 -21.37
CA ALA A 30 10.16 -26.97 -22.11
C ALA A 30 10.56 -28.17 -21.23
N ARG A 31 10.72 -27.95 -19.92
CA ARG A 31 11.01 -28.99 -18.91
C ARG A 31 9.77 -29.23 -18.06
N THR A 32 9.45 -30.50 -17.84
CA THR A 32 8.27 -30.92 -17.04
C THR A 32 8.60 -31.21 -15.58
N ASN A 33 9.89 -31.25 -15.20
CA ASN A 33 10.37 -31.59 -13.86
C ASN A 33 10.85 -30.38 -13.04
N THR A 34 10.30 -29.19 -13.27
CA THR A 34 10.61 -28.00 -12.47
C THR A 34 9.89 -28.05 -11.12
N ALA A 35 10.47 -27.39 -10.10
CA ALA A 35 9.89 -27.37 -8.76
C ALA A 35 8.62 -26.51 -8.67
N THR A 36 8.60 -25.40 -9.42
CA THR A 36 7.46 -24.48 -9.56
C THR A 36 7.34 -24.04 -11.01
N THR A 37 6.23 -23.37 -11.34
CA THR A 37 6.00 -22.78 -12.66
C THR A 37 5.59 -21.31 -12.60
N PHE A 38 5.72 -20.63 -13.74
CA PHE A 38 5.42 -19.23 -13.94
C PHE A 38 4.69 -18.99 -15.26
N ALA A 39 3.88 -17.94 -15.36
CA ALA A 39 3.14 -17.61 -16.58
C ALA A 39 3.48 -16.22 -17.14
N ILE A 40 3.86 -16.16 -18.42
CA ILE A 40 3.93 -14.92 -19.19
C ILE A 40 2.58 -14.75 -19.89
N VAL A 41 1.74 -13.86 -19.38
CA VAL A 41 0.44 -13.52 -19.98
C VAL A 41 0.64 -12.31 -20.88
N VAL A 42 0.28 -12.44 -22.16
CA VAL A 42 0.57 -11.41 -23.16
C VAL A 42 -0.58 -11.26 -24.16
N ASP A 43 -0.84 -10.07 -24.66
CA ASP A 43 -1.81 -9.87 -25.74
C ASP A 43 -1.25 -10.35 -27.10
N SER A 44 -2.10 -10.80 -28.03
CA SER A 44 -1.62 -11.40 -29.28
C SER A 44 -0.77 -10.44 -30.13
N LYS A 45 -1.02 -9.14 -30.07
CA LYS A 45 -0.30 -8.15 -30.88
C LYS A 45 1.10 -7.93 -30.32
N THR A 46 1.22 -7.75 -29.01
CA THR A 46 2.52 -7.69 -28.31
C THR A 46 3.30 -8.98 -28.52
N TYR A 47 2.66 -10.14 -28.37
CA TYR A 47 3.30 -11.43 -28.61
C TYR A 47 3.83 -11.56 -30.04
N THR A 48 3.05 -11.16 -31.05
CA THR A 48 3.48 -11.19 -32.45
C THR A 48 4.67 -10.27 -32.68
N GLN A 49 4.65 -9.07 -32.12
CA GLN A 49 5.69 -8.06 -32.33
C GLN A 49 6.99 -8.39 -31.60
N ALA A 50 6.93 -8.91 -30.37
CA ALA A 50 8.06 -9.15 -29.46
C ALA A 50 8.31 -10.65 -29.18
N LYS A 51 7.91 -11.54 -30.11
CA LYS A 51 7.97 -12.99 -29.91
C LYS A 51 9.36 -13.47 -29.53
N ALA A 52 10.40 -13.00 -30.23
CA ALA A 52 11.77 -13.43 -29.99
C ALA A 52 12.25 -13.06 -28.57
N GLU A 53 11.96 -11.84 -28.13
CA GLU A 53 12.32 -11.35 -26.80
C GLU A 53 11.53 -12.06 -25.68
N ILE A 54 10.24 -12.32 -25.89
CA ILE A 54 9.41 -13.10 -24.94
C ILE A 54 9.91 -14.55 -24.83
N THR A 55 10.27 -15.17 -25.96
CA THR A 55 10.85 -16.52 -25.95
C THR A 55 12.21 -16.54 -25.24
N ALA A 56 13.08 -15.55 -25.49
CA ALA A 56 14.37 -15.44 -24.80
C ALA A 56 14.18 -15.26 -23.28
N TYR A 57 13.20 -14.45 -22.86
CA TYR A 57 12.84 -14.29 -21.46
C TYR A 57 12.37 -15.60 -20.82
N LYS A 58 11.45 -16.33 -21.48
CA LYS A 58 11.06 -17.69 -21.07
C LYS A 58 12.29 -18.61 -20.90
N THR A 59 13.18 -18.65 -21.89
CA THR A 59 14.38 -19.51 -21.84
C THR A 59 15.29 -19.15 -20.66
N ALA A 60 15.45 -17.85 -20.35
CA ALA A 60 16.23 -17.42 -19.19
C ALA A 60 15.63 -17.92 -17.86
N LEU A 61 14.30 -17.87 -17.71
CA LEU A 61 13.60 -18.39 -16.53
C LEU A 61 13.75 -19.91 -16.39
N GLU A 62 13.61 -20.64 -17.48
CA GLU A 62 13.74 -22.10 -17.47
C GLU A 62 15.16 -22.56 -17.16
N LYS A 63 16.18 -21.78 -17.56
CA LYS A 63 17.59 -22.01 -17.16
C LYS A 63 17.78 -21.83 -15.65
N GLN A 64 17.01 -20.95 -15.02
CA GLN A 64 16.96 -20.74 -13.56
C GLN A 64 16.03 -21.75 -12.84
N GLY A 65 15.56 -22.80 -13.53
CA GLY A 65 14.75 -23.86 -12.94
C GLY A 65 13.26 -23.54 -12.78
N LEU A 66 12.78 -22.42 -13.34
CA LEU A 66 11.38 -22.01 -13.27
C LEU A 66 10.64 -22.38 -14.56
N GLY A 67 9.77 -23.39 -14.50
CA GLY A 67 9.02 -23.85 -15.67
C GLY A 67 8.07 -22.76 -16.17
N THR A 68 8.17 -22.34 -17.43
CA THR A 68 7.49 -21.10 -17.86
C THR A 68 6.50 -21.32 -18.99
N TYR A 69 5.24 -20.95 -18.75
CA TYR A 69 4.18 -20.87 -19.75
C TYR A 69 4.25 -19.54 -20.50
N ILE A 70 3.95 -19.55 -21.81
CA ILE A 70 3.53 -18.34 -22.54
C ILE A 70 2.05 -18.49 -22.86
N VAL A 71 1.26 -17.51 -22.45
CA VAL A 71 -0.20 -17.48 -22.63
C VAL A 71 -0.54 -16.24 -23.46
N ALA A 72 -0.76 -16.44 -24.75
CA ALA A 72 -1.06 -15.37 -25.71
C ALA A 72 -2.52 -15.43 -26.16
N HIS A 73 -3.24 -14.31 -26.04
CA HIS A 73 -4.62 -14.19 -26.48
C HIS A 73 -5.05 -12.75 -26.75
N ASP A 74 -6.20 -12.56 -27.41
CA ASP A 74 -6.83 -11.25 -27.59
C ASP A 74 -7.77 -10.98 -26.41
N TRP A 75 -7.19 -10.74 -25.24
CA TRP A 75 -7.91 -10.57 -23.97
C TRP A 75 -9.00 -9.50 -24.06
N LYS A 76 -10.24 -9.87 -23.75
CA LYS A 76 -11.39 -8.96 -23.78
C LYS A 76 -11.81 -8.49 -22.40
N LYS A 77 -11.50 -9.28 -21.37
CA LYS A 77 -11.87 -8.97 -19.99
C LYS A 77 -10.96 -9.68 -18.98
N PRO A 78 -10.77 -9.13 -17.78
CA PRO A 78 -9.94 -9.72 -16.72
C PRO A 78 -10.24 -11.19 -16.38
N GLU A 79 -11.49 -11.63 -16.43
CA GLU A 79 -11.92 -12.97 -16.01
C GLU A 79 -11.34 -14.08 -16.90
N GLU A 80 -11.05 -13.78 -18.16
CA GLU A 80 -10.41 -14.73 -19.09
C GLU A 80 -9.01 -15.09 -18.60
N ILE A 81 -8.25 -14.09 -18.14
CA ILE A 81 -6.91 -14.27 -17.59
C ILE A 81 -7.00 -14.98 -16.24
N LYS A 82 -7.88 -14.54 -15.34
CA LYS A 82 -8.09 -15.17 -14.02
C LYS A 82 -8.37 -16.66 -14.16
N THR A 83 -9.26 -17.04 -15.08
CA THR A 83 -9.63 -18.44 -15.36
C THR A 83 -8.41 -19.29 -15.75
N VAL A 84 -7.54 -18.74 -16.60
CA VAL A 84 -6.34 -19.43 -17.07
C VAL A 84 -5.32 -19.59 -15.94
N LEU A 85 -5.10 -18.53 -15.16
CA LEU A 85 -4.18 -18.56 -14.01
C LEU A 85 -4.65 -19.55 -12.95
N GLN A 86 -5.95 -19.59 -12.64
CA GLN A 86 -6.53 -20.59 -11.73
C GLN A 86 -6.34 -22.02 -12.24
N LYS A 87 -6.53 -22.25 -13.55
CA LYS A 87 -6.28 -23.57 -14.17
C LYS A 87 -4.82 -23.99 -14.08
N LEU A 88 -3.88 -23.06 -14.28
CA LEU A 88 -2.44 -23.32 -14.15
C LEU A 88 -2.03 -23.55 -12.69
N TYR A 89 -2.59 -22.78 -11.76
CA TYR A 89 -2.35 -22.95 -10.32
C TYR A 89 -2.86 -24.30 -9.78
N GLY A 90 -3.97 -24.80 -10.33
CA GLY A 90 -4.53 -26.11 -9.99
C GLY A 90 -3.73 -27.31 -10.52
N GLN A 91 -2.66 -27.10 -11.29
CA GLN A 91 -1.82 -28.19 -11.80
C GLN A 91 -0.98 -28.84 -10.68
N LYS A 92 -0.41 -30.01 -10.98
CA LYS A 92 0.46 -30.75 -10.06
C LYS A 92 1.71 -29.94 -9.67
N VAL A 93 2.38 -29.35 -10.65
CA VAL A 93 3.47 -28.40 -10.39
C VAL A 93 2.83 -27.04 -10.22
N LYS A 94 2.97 -26.45 -9.03
CA LYS A 94 2.28 -25.22 -8.66
C LYS A 94 2.76 -24.03 -9.49
N LEU A 95 1.82 -23.16 -9.87
CA LEU A 95 2.11 -21.84 -10.38
C LEU A 95 2.47 -20.94 -9.20
N GLU A 96 3.66 -20.35 -9.20
CA GLU A 96 4.05 -19.41 -8.13
C GLU A 96 3.72 -17.95 -8.47
N GLY A 97 3.62 -17.61 -9.76
CA GLY A 97 3.46 -16.24 -10.21
C GLY A 97 3.15 -16.08 -11.71
N ALA A 98 2.85 -14.84 -12.09
CA ALA A 98 2.66 -14.44 -13.49
C ALA A 98 3.19 -13.02 -13.76
N VAL A 99 3.43 -12.69 -15.03
CA VAL A 99 3.66 -11.32 -15.49
C VAL A 99 2.72 -10.98 -16.64
N LEU A 100 2.17 -9.77 -16.58
CA LEU A 100 1.18 -9.22 -17.50
C LEU A 100 1.89 -8.28 -18.50
N VAL A 101 2.04 -8.70 -19.75
CA VAL A 101 2.85 -8.02 -20.77
C VAL A 101 1.97 -7.39 -21.85
N GLY A 102 2.13 -6.08 -22.04
CA GLY A 102 1.44 -5.33 -23.10
C GLY A 102 0.05 -4.83 -22.71
N ASP A 103 -0.90 -4.96 -23.62
CA ASP A 103 -2.26 -4.43 -23.52
C ASP A 103 -3.18 -5.39 -22.75
N ILE A 104 -2.86 -5.59 -21.47
CA ILE A 104 -3.67 -6.41 -20.57
C ILE A 104 -4.78 -5.56 -19.93
N PRO A 105 -6.04 -6.05 -19.82
CA PRO A 105 -7.10 -5.35 -19.10
C PRO A 105 -6.67 -4.89 -17.69
N ILE A 106 -7.18 -3.74 -17.24
CA ILE A 106 -6.86 -3.11 -15.96
C ILE A 106 -8.13 -3.12 -15.08
N PRO A 107 -8.15 -3.91 -14.01
CA PRO A 107 -9.26 -3.90 -13.05
C PRO A 107 -9.24 -2.63 -12.20
N MET A 108 -10.40 -2.00 -12.08
CA MET A 108 -10.67 -0.80 -11.29
C MET A 108 -11.68 -1.16 -10.20
N ILE A 109 -11.24 -1.23 -8.95
CA ILE A 109 -12.00 -1.87 -7.87
C ILE A 109 -12.70 -0.82 -6.99
N MET A 110 -14.02 -0.92 -6.89
CA MET A 110 -14.93 -0.17 -6.00
C MET A 110 -15.28 -0.99 -4.76
N ASN A 111 -15.79 -0.35 -3.70
CA ASN A 111 -16.24 -0.97 -2.45
C ASN A 111 -15.20 -1.86 -1.76
N ALA A 112 -13.91 -1.61 -2.03
CA ALA A 112 -12.78 -2.41 -1.56
C ALA A 112 -11.74 -1.58 -0.79
N GLN A 113 -12.04 -0.32 -0.49
CA GLN A 113 -11.06 0.60 0.09
C GLN A 113 -10.57 0.15 1.48
N ARG A 114 -11.28 -0.75 2.16
CA ARG A 114 -10.81 -1.43 3.39
C ARG A 114 -9.56 -2.29 3.19
N LEU A 115 -9.27 -2.69 1.96
CA LEU A 115 -8.06 -3.41 1.56
C LEU A 115 -6.90 -2.45 1.18
N THR A 116 -7.10 -1.15 1.34
CA THR A 116 -6.06 -0.13 1.11
C THR A 116 -5.50 0.37 2.43
N SER A 117 -4.25 0.83 2.37
CA SER A 117 -3.52 1.30 3.56
C SER A 117 -4.02 2.65 4.09
N ALA A 118 -4.39 3.60 3.22
CA ALA A 118 -4.90 4.93 3.60
C ALA A 118 -6.07 5.45 2.76
N TYR A 119 -6.38 4.83 1.63
CA TYR A 119 -7.36 5.40 0.70
C TYR A 119 -8.79 5.22 1.22
N ARG A 120 -9.50 6.34 1.39
CA ARG A 120 -10.83 6.41 2.03
C ARG A 120 -11.74 7.44 1.33
N LEU A 121 -11.74 7.48 0.00
CA LEU A 121 -12.56 8.41 -0.78
C LEU A 121 -14.06 8.02 -0.73
N ASP A 122 -14.94 9.00 -0.57
CA ASP A 122 -16.40 8.82 -0.60
C ASP A 122 -16.85 8.41 -2.02
N GLU A 123 -17.22 7.13 -2.20
CA GLU A 123 -17.60 6.57 -3.49
C GLU A 123 -18.93 7.11 -4.02
N ASN A 124 -19.86 7.49 -3.13
CA ASN A 124 -21.14 8.06 -3.55
C ASN A 124 -20.94 9.45 -4.18
N ARG A 125 -20.00 10.24 -3.66
CA ARG A 125 -19.69 11.58 -4.20
C ARG A 125 -18.79 11.54 -5.42
N ASN A 126 -17.84 10.60 -5.47
CA ASN A 126 -16.79 10.59 -6.50
C ASN A 126 -17.07 9.58 -7.62
N GLY A 127 -18.05 8.69 -7.45
CA GLY A 127 -18.37 7.64 -8.39
C GLY A 127 -17.14 6.81 -8.75
N MET A 128 -17.01 6.48 -10.04
CA MET A 128 -15.91 5.65 -10.56
C MET A 128 -14.50 6.25 -10.38
N LYS A 129 -14.38 7.54 -10.07
CA LYS A 129 -13.07 8.15 -9.73
C LYS A 129 -12.51 7.62 -8.40
N ALA A 130 -13.37 7.01 -7.57
CA ALA A 130 -12.95 6.38 -6.33
C ALA A 130 -12.42 4.95 -6.50
N ALA A 131 -12.42 4.40 -7.73
CA ALA A 131 -11.93 3.04 -7.94
C ALA A 131 -10.42 2.94 -7.70
N VAL A 132 -9.99 1.81 -7.15
CA VAL A 132 -8.59 1.46 -6.95
C VAL A 132 -8.10 0.60 -8.12
N PRO A 133 -7.17 1.08 -8.96
CA PRO A 133 -6.54 0.25 -9.99
C PRO A 133 -5.73 -0.87 -9.32
N SER A 134 -6.05 -2.12 -9.63
CA SER A 134 -5.45 -3.26 -8.94
C SER A 134 -5.44 -4.55 -9.73
N ASP A 135 -4.30 -5.24 -9.72
CA ASP A 135 -4.15 -6.59 -10.31
C ASP A 135 -4.60 -7.72 -9.36
N ARG A 136 -5.16 -7.41 -8.17
CA ARG A 136 -5.61 -8.42 -7.19
C ARG A 136 -6.64 -9.42 -7.73
N ILE A 137 -7.36 -9.07 -8.80
CA ILE A 137 -8.24 -10.03 -9.49
C ILE A 137 -7.48 -11.22 -10.09
N TYR A 138 -6.21 -11.01 -10.47
CA TYR A 138 -5.36 -11.98 -11.17
C TYR A 138 -4.56 -12.85 -10.22
N ASP A 139 -4.28 -12.38 -9.01
CA ASP A 139 -3.37 -13.07 -8.08
C ASP A 139 -3.99 -13.51 -6.74
N ASP A 140 -5.14 -12.97 -6.37
CA ASP A 140 -5.96 -13.45 -5.26
C ASP A 140 -7.20 -14.16 -5.79
N PHE A 141 -7.20 -15.49 -5.69
CA PHE A 141 -8.30 -16.33 -6.15
C PHE A 141 -9.45 -16.43 -5.14
N ASN A 142 -9.23 -15.97 -3.91
CA ASN A 142 -10.23 -15.97 -2.85
C ASN A 142 -11.13 -14.73 -2.93
N LEU A 143 -10.58 -13.60 -3.38
CA LEU A 143 -11.37 -12.39 -3.63
C LEU A 143 -12.36 -12.59 -4.79
N LYS A 144 -13.61 -12.17 -4.53
CA LYS A 144 -14.72 -12.21 -5.48
C LYS A 144 -15.13 -10.80 -5.86
N PHE A 145 -15.34 -10.59 -7.16
CA PHE A 145 -15.64 -9.29 -7.72
C PHE A 145 -16.86 -9.37 -8.63
N ASP A 146 -17.77 -8.41 -8.46
CA ASP A 146 -18.96 -8.26 -9.30
C ASP A 146 -18.64 -7.22 -10.40
N PHE A 147 -18.76 -7.62 -11.66
CA PHE A 147 -18.51 -6.72 -12.79
C PHE A 147 -19.54 -5.59 -12.84
N LEU A 148 -19.07 -4.34 -12.99
CA LEU A 148 -19.93 -3.15 -13.09
C LEU A 148 -20.06 -2.69 -14.55
N LYS A 149 -18.94 -2.33 -15.17
CA LYS A 149 -18.87 -1.88 -16.57
C LYS A 149 -17.43 -1.78 -17.06
N GLN A 150 -17.24 -1.76 -18.38
CA GLN A 150 -16.00 -1.32 -19.01
C GLN A 150 -16.05 0.20 -19.21
N ASP A 151 -14.91 0.90 -19.08
CA ASP A 151 -14.86 2.32 -19.41
C ASP A 151 -15.04 2.54 -20.92
N SER A 152 -15.81 3.55 -21.30
CA SER A 152 -16.12 3.84 -22.70
C SER A 152 -15.03 4.63 -23.42
N ILE A 153 -14.13 5.29 -22.68
CA ILE A 153 -13.03 6.10 -23.21
C ILE A 153 -11.73 5.31 -23.06
N ARG A 154 -11.43 4.89 -21.83
CA ARG A 154 -10.27 4.08 -21.47
C ARG A 154 -10.63 2.61 -21.51
N THR A 155 -10.86 2.08 -22.71
CA THR A 155 -11.40 0.71 -22.91
C THR A 155 -10.57 -0.41 -22.28
N GLU A 156 -9.33 -0.16 -21.90
CA GLU A 156 -8.51 -1.07 -21.11
C GLU A 156 -8.96 -1.19 -19.64
N GLN A 157 -9.77 -0.27 -19.12
CA GLN A 157 -10.21 -0.22 -17.73
C GLN A 157 -11.58 -0.89 -17.53
N PHE A 158 -11.65 -1.79 -16.54
CA PHE A 158 -12.83 -2.58 -16.22
C PHE A 158 -13.19 -2.38 -14.75
N PHE A 159 -14.39 -1.85 -14.50
CA PHE A 159 -14.86 -1.55 -13.15
C PHE A 159 -15.52 -2.76 -12.51
N TYR A 160 -15.15 -3.01 -11.27
CA TYR A 160 -15.66 -4.09 -10.42
C TYR A 160 -16.04 -3.54 -9.06
N SER A 161 -16.99 -4.19 -8.40
CA SER A 161 -17.20 -4.06 -6.95
C SER A 161 -16.62 -5.27 -6.24
N LEU A 162 -15.97 -5.09 -5.10
CA LEU A 162 -15.73 -6.22 -4.20
C LEU A 162 -17.08 -6.81 -3.79
N SER A 163 -17.21 -8.13 -3.94
CA SER A 163 -18.46 -8.83 -3.62
C SER A 163 -18.69 -8.78 -2.10
N PRO A 164 -19.93 -8.57 -1.63
CA PRO A 164 -20.23 -8.55 -0.20
C PRO A 164 -20.04 -9.92 0.47
N THR A 165 -20.02 -11.00 -0.32
CA THR A 165 -19.75 -12.36 0.16
C THR A 165 -18.25 -12.70 0.24
N ALA A 166 -17.36 -11.79 -0.16
CA ALA A 166 -15.92 -11.99 -0.09
C ALA A 166 -15.40 -11.69 1.32
N VAL A 167 -14.51 -12.54 1.83
CA VAL A 167 -13.72 -12.21 3.02
C VAL A 167 -12.75 -11.10 2.60
N PRO A 168 -12.79 -9.91 3.23
CA PRO A 168 -12.00 -8.77 2.80
C PRO A 168 -10.60 -8.82 3.40
N VAL A 169 -9.85 -9.84 3.03
CA VAL A 169 -8.43 -10.00 3.37
C VAL A 169 -7.71 -10.36 2.09
N ILE A 170 -6.62 -9.67 1.79
CA ILE A 170 -5.76 -10.01 0.66
C ILE A 170 -4.87 -11.17 1.07
N HIS A 171 -4.99 -12.29 0.35
CA HIS A 171 -4.11 -13.44 0.44
C HIS A 171 -3.78 -13.90 -1.00
N MET A 172 -2.65 -13.40 -1.49
CA MET A 172 -2.15 -13.69 -2.84
C MET A 172 -1.77 -15.17 -2.99
N ASN A 173 -2.51 -15.90 -3.83
CA ASN A 173 -2.22 -17.30 -4.17
C ASN A 173 -0.96 -17.40 -5.04
N ILE A 174 -0.79 -16.46 -5.95
CA ILE A 174 0.39 -16.27 -6.79
C ILE A 174 0.85 -14.82 -6.67
N TYR A 175 2.02 -14.46 -7.18
CA TYR A 175 2.37 -13.04 -7.36
C TYR A 175 2.11 -12.59 -8.80
N THR A 176 1.73 -11.33 -9.01
CA THR A 176 1.69 -10.73 -10.35
C THR A 176 2.54 -9.47 -10.45
N ALA A 177 2.95 -9.14 -11.67
CA ALA A 177 3.55 -7.86 -12.03
C ALA A 177 3.15 -7.44 -13.44
N ARG A 178 3.32 -6.15 -13.74
CA ARG A 178 2.98 -5.60 -15.06
C ARG A 178 4.21 -5.11 -15.82
N ILE A 179 4.29 -5.48 -17.10
CA ILE A 179 5.16 -4.87 -18.11
C ILE A 179 4.23 -4.11 -19.07
N LYS A 180 3.78 -2.94 -18.61
CA LYS A 180 3.05 -1.95 -19.42
C LYS A 180 4.05 -0.92 -19.91
N PRO A 181 4.31 -0.75 -21.21
CA PRO A 181 5.18 0.32 -21.65
C PRO A 181 4.62 1.69 -21.23
N SER A 182 5.44 2.50 -20.52
CA SER A 182 5.22 3.95 -20.42
C SER A 182 5.49 4.58 -21.78
N TYR A 183 4.92 5.77 -22.05
CA TYR A 183 5.26 6.50 -23.26
C TYR A 183 6.76 6.82 -23.28
N VAL A 184 7.42 6.53 -24.41
CA VAL A 184 8.82 6.88 -24.64
C VAL A 184 8.88 7.58 -25.99
N LYS A 185 9.35 8.82 -25.99
CA LYS A 185 9.41 9.66 -27.19
C LYS A 185 10.19 8.95 -28.31
N GLY A 186 9.56 8.85 -29.47
CA GLY A 186 10.17 8.28 -30.68
C GLY A 186 10.20 6.75 -30.75
N LYS A 187 9.64 6.02 -29.76
CA LYS A 187 9.51 4.57 -29.80
C LYS A 187 8.05 4.14 -29.81
N THR A 188 7.77 3.07 -30.53
CA THR A 188 6.53 2.31 -30.35
C THR A 188 6.57 1.58 -29.02
N LYS A 189 5.40 1.33 -28.45
CA LYS A 189 5.26 0.55 -27.22
C LYS A 189 5.86 -0.86 -27.31
N TYR A 190 5.91 -1.44 -28.52
CA TYR A 190 6.51 -2.75 -28.77
C TYR A 190 8.04 -2.68 -28.75
N GLU A 191 8.66 -1.63 -29.29
CA GLU A 191 10.11 -1.42 -29.18
C GLU A 191 10.54 -1.23 -27.73
N VAL A 192 9.76 -0.46 -26.95
CA VAL A 192 9.98 -0.30 -25.51
C VAL A 192 9.96 -1.66 -24.77
N ILE A 193 8.96 -2.51 -25.05
CA ILE A 193 8.89 -3.86 -24.48
C ILE A 193 10.08 -4.73 -24.91
N LYS A 194 10.48 -4.69 -26.19
CA LYS A 194 11.62 -5.48 -26.70
C LYS A 194 12.91 -5.09 -26.00
N ASP A 195 13.20 -3.79 -25.92
CA ASP A 195 14.40 -3.27 -25.28
C ASP A 195 14.44 -3.65 -23.80
N TYR A 196 13.30 -3.51 -23.12
CA TYR A 196 13.15 -3.94 -21.73
C TYR A 196 13.40 -5.43 -21.54
N LEU A 197 12.78 -6.30 -22.35
CA LEU A 197 12.96 -7.75 -22.21
C LEU A 197 14.39 -8.20 -22.52
N LYS A 198 15.07 -7.55 -23.48
CA LYS A 198 16.51 -7.77 -23.73
C LYS A 198 17.35 -7.41 -22.51
N LYS A 199 17.05 -6.26 -21.88
CA LYS A 199 17.68 -5.86 -20.62
C LYS A 199 17.43 -6.87 -19.49
N VAL A 200 16.20 -7.34 -19.31
CA VAL A 200 15.86 -8.36 -18.30
C VAL A 200 16.65 -9.65 -18.53
N VAL A 201 16.71 -10.13 -19.78
CA VAL A 201 17.49 -11.33 -20.12
C VAL A 201 18.98 -11.13 -19.84
N ALA A 202 19.53 -9.94 -20.10
CA ALA A 202 20.91 -9.63 -19.76
C ALA A 202 21.14 -9.71 -18.24
N GLU A 203 20.36 -8.99 -17.43
CA GLU A 203 20.51 -8.98 -15.97
C GLU A 203 20.27 -10.35 -15.33
N LYS A 204 19.44 -11.22 -15.92
CA LYS A 204 19.27 -12.61 -15.43
C LYS A 204 20.50 -13.50 -15.58
N ASN A 205 21.44 -13.14 -16.46
CA ASN A 205 22.70 -13.85 -16.62
C ASN A 205 23.81 -13.29 -15.73
N GLU A 206 23.58 -12.15 -15.08
CA GLU A 206 24.51 -11.56 -14.13
C GLU A 206 24.42 -12.22 -12.75
N GLN A 207 25.53 -12.18 -12.01
CA GLN A 207 25.55 -12.55 -10.60
C GLN A 207 25.51 -11.27 -9.76
N ASN A 208 24.37 -11.02 -9.10
CA ASN A 208 24.17 -9.80 -8.33
C ASN A 208 23.81 -10.14 -6.88
N LYS A 209 24.73 -9.90 -5.94
CA LYS A 209 24.42 -10.04 -4.50
C LYS A 209 23.64 -8.81 -4.05
N LEU A 210 22.91 -8.92 -2.94
CA LEU A 210 22.29 -7.76 -2.29
C LEU A 210 23.21 -7.28 -1.16
N ASN A 211 24.09 -6.34 -1.47
CA ASN A 211 25.05 -5.78 -0.51
C ASN A 211 25.26 -4.26 -0.66
N HIS A 212 24.59 -3.60 -1.61
CA HIS A 212 24.59 -2.16 -1.78
C HIS A 212 23.17 -1.62 -1.78
N VAL A 213 22.79 -0.95 -0.69
CA VAL A 213 21.44 -0.44 -0.46
C VAL A 213 21.47 1.05 -0.21
N MET A 214 20.49 1.74 -0.75
CA MET A 214 20.20 3.13 -0.49
C MET A 214 18.77 3.25 0.05
N VAL A 215 18.59 3.99 1.13
CA VAL A 215 17.29 4.38 1.66
C VAL A 215 17.20 5.88 1.70
N TYR A 216 16.15 6.44 1.10
CA TYR A 216 15.80 7.83 1.17
C TYR A 216 14.50 8.03 1.97
N SER A 217 14.54 8.94 2.94
CA SER A 217 13.37 9.34 3.73
C SER A 217 13.03 10.83 3.49
N GLY A 218 12.01 11.07 2.67
CA GLY A 218 11.49 12.40 2.32
C GLY A 218 10.63 13.03 3.42
N MET A 219 10.28 14.30 3.28
CA MET A 219 9.59 15.07 4.34
C MET A 219 8.14 14.62 4.60
N GLY A 220 7.58 15.04 5.75
CA GLY A 220 6.15 14.86 6.06
C GLY A 220 5.76 13.43 6.41
N TYR A 221 6.73 12.63 6.87
CA TYR A 221 6.59 11.22 7.23
C TYR A 221 7.48 10.87 8.44
N GLY A 222 7.79 9.60 8.68
CA GLY A 222 8.68 9.07 9.70
C GLY A 222 10.11 9.60 9.66
N SER A 223 10.57 10.13 8.53
CA SER A 223 11.81 10.92 8.43
C SER A 223 11.88 12.07 9.43
N GLU A 224 10.72 12.56 9.89
CA GLU A 224 10.63 13.62 10.86
C GLU A 224 10.87 13.17 12.30
N SER A 225 10.75 11.87 12.56
CA SER A 225 11.00 11.20 13.82
C SER A 225 12.38 10.55 13.77
N GLN A 226 13.36 11.18 14.44
CA GLN A 226 14.74 10.67 14.44
C GLN A 226 14.83 9.26 15.04
N THR A 227 14.00 8.94 16.03
CA THR A 227 13.95 7.60 16.62
C THR A 227 13.43 6.55 15.64
N GLN A 228 12.39 6.88 14.87
CA GLN A 228 11.89 5.99 13.81
C GLN A 228 12.97 5.77 12.74
N TRP A 229 13.55 6.86 12.21
CA TRP A 229 14.59 6.81 11.19
C TRP A 229 15.85 6.05 11.65
N ALA A 230 16.23 6.17 12.93
CA ALA A 230 17.33 5.38 13.50
C ALA A 230 16.95 3.91 13.68
N SER A 231 15.71 3.61 14.10
CA SER A 231 15.26 2.24 14.32
C SER A 231 15.17 1.42 13.03
N GLU A 232 14.82 2.05 11.91
CA GLU A 232 14.81 1.41 10.59
C GLU A 232 16.20 0.93 10.16
N GLN A 233 17.25 1.68 10.50
CA GLN A 233 18.64 1.29 10.21
C GLN A 233 19.03 0.03 11.00
N VAL A 234 18.56 -0.09 12.24
CA VAL A 234 18.79 -1.28 13.07
C VAL A 234 18.12 -2.49 12.43
N THR A 235 16.84 -2.39 12.06
CA THR A 235 16.14 -3.52 11.45
C THR A 235 16.68 -3.88 10.08
N LEU A 236 17.02 -2.90 9.23
CA LEU A 236 17.63 -3.21 7.94
C LEU A 236 19.00 -3.85 8.08
N LYS A 237 19.74 -3.58 9.17
CA LYS A 237 20.98 -4.28 9.47
C LYS A 237 20.73 -5.74 9.87
N GLU A 238 19.66 -6.03 10.60
CA GLU A 238 19.23 -7.40 10.92
C GLU A 238 18.83 -8.16 9.65
N GLN A 239 18.07 -7.51 8.76
CA GLN A 239 17.51 -8.12 7.55
C GLN A 239 18.52 -8.21 6.39
N LEU A 240 19.42 -7.23 6.24
CA LEU A 240 20.38 -7.14 5.13
C LEU A 240 21.83 -7.01 5.64
N PRO A 241 22.33 -7.97 6.44
CA PRO A 241 23.61 -7.85 7.13
C PRO A 241 24.81 -7.69 6.18
N LEU A 242 24.70 -8.17 4.93
CA LEU A 242 25.77 -8.03 3.93
C LEU A 242 26.01 -6.57 3.51
N ALA A 243 24.98 -5.71 3.55
CA ALA A 243 25.13 -4.30 3.23
C ALA A 243 25.89 -3.50 4.32
N PHE A 244 26.00 -4.07 5.53
CA PHE A 244 26.63 -3.45 6.70
C PHE A 244 28.01 -4.04 7.05
N ARG A 245 28.63 -4.77 6.12
CA ARG A 245 29.98 -5.35 6.27
C ARG A 245 30.95 -4.70 5.27
N PRO A 246 32.27 -4.74 5.52
CA PRO A 246 33.26 -4.28 4.55
C PRO A 246 33.03 -4.91 3.17
N GLY A 247 33.01 -4.09 2.11
CA GLY A 247 32.66 -4.50 0.75
C GLY A 247 31.17 -4.37 0.40
N GLY A 248 30.30 -4.12 1.38
CA GLY A 248 28.93 -3.64 1.18
C GLY A 248 28.81 -2.13 1.40
N SER A 249 27.63 -1.57 1.10
CA SER A 249 27.28 -0.21 1.48
C SER A 249 25.80 -0.06 1.80
N ALA A 250 25.47 0.50 2.96
CA ALA A 250 24.13 0.96 3.29
C ALA A 250 24.15 2.49 3.47
N LYS A 251 23.49 3.23 2.57
CA LYS A 251 23.37 4.69 2.65
C LYS A 251 21.97 5.11 3.07
N PHE A 252 21.87 5.91 4.12
CA PHE A 252 20.62 6.45 4.63
C PHE A 252 20.60 7.96 4.43
N ILE A 253 19.74 8.43 3.54
CA ILE A 253 19.62 9.84 3.17
C ILE A 253 18.29 10.34 3.73
N ASN A 254 18.33 11.46 4.45
CA ASN A 254 17.15 12.08 5.02
C ASN A 254 16.95 13.47 4.42
N SER A 255 15.69 13.84 4.18
CA SER A 255 15.31 15.17 3.66
C SER A 255 15.82 16.36 4.48
N ARG A 256 16.24 16.16 5.73
CA ARG A 256 16.83 17.19 6.59
C ARG A 256 18.35 17.33 6.45
N MET A 257 19.01 16.45 5.69
CA MET A 257 20.44 16.53 5.42
C MET A 257 20.74 17.72 4.49
N GLN A 258 21.95 18.27 4.61
CA GLN A 258 22.38 19.42 3.79
C GLN A 258 22.82 18.98 2.39
N GLY A 259 22.70 19.91 1.43
CA GLY A 259 23.15 19.74 0.06
C GLY A 259 22.01 19.72 -0.97
N ASP A 260 22.37 19.59 -2.24
CA ASP A 260 21.42 19.37 -3.34
C ASP A 260 20.95 17.91 -3.31
N LEU A 261 19.87 17.67 -2.56
CA LEU A 261 19.30 16.34 -2.40
C LEU A 261 18.81 15.75 -3.73
N LYS A 262 18.18 16.56 -4.60
CA LYS A 262 17.69 16.07 -5.90
C LYS A 262 18.84 15.50 -6.72
N SER A 263 19.89 16.30 -6.94
CA SER A 263 21.04 15.85 -7.72
C SER A 263 21.78 14.68 -7.05
N GLY A 264 21.89 14.69 -5.71
CA GLY A 264 22.50 13.59 -4.96
C GLY A 264 21.75 12.26 -5.13
N LEU A 265 20.42 12.27 -5.05
CA LEU A 265 19.59 11.07 -5.25
C LEU A 265 19.67 10.57 -6.69
N LEU A 266 19.60 11.48 -7.67
CA LEU A 266 19.76 11.14 -9.09
C LEU A 266 21.16 10.60 -9.42
N ALA A 267 22.19 11.05 -8.72
CA ALA A 267 23.53 10.48 -8.85
C ALA A 267 23.63 9.09 -8.22
N GLU A 268 23.04 8.91 -7.03
CA GLU A 268 23.10 7.64 -6.31
C GLU A 268 22.39 6.51 -7.07
N ILE A 269 21.21 6.78 -7.65
CA ILE A 269 20.48 5.76 -8.42
C ILE A 269 21.22 5.31 -9.68
N GLN A 270 22.15 6.12 -10.19
CA GLN A 270 22.98 5.80 -11.37
C GLN A 270 24.21 4.95 -11.04
N ARG A 271 24.52 4.72 -9.77
CA ARG A 271 25.65 3.88 -9.38
C ARG A 271 25.50 2.47 -9.95
N SER A 272 26.53 2.01 -10.66
CA SER A 272 26.54 0.68 -11.29
C SER A 272 26.53 -0.47 -10.28
N ASP A 273 27.00 -0.21 -9.06
CA ASP A 273 27.08 -1.15 -7.94
C ASP A 273 25.87 -1.09 -7.00
N LEU A 274 24.92 -0.17 -7.20
CA LEU A 274 23.72 -0.11 -6.36
C LEU A 274 22.78 -1.27 -6.72
N ASP A 275 22.33 -2.00 -5.69
CA ASP A 275 21.46 -3.17 -5.87
C ASP A 275 19.98 -2.79 -5.67
N LEU A 276 19.71 -2.12 -4.55
CA LEU A 276 18.38 -1.79 -4.08
C LEU A 276 18.32 -0.31 -3.65
N ALA A 277 17.33 0.40 -4.17
CA ALA A 277 16.99 1.73 -3.71
C ALA A 277 15.58 1.75 -3.11
N ILE A 278 15.42 2.37 -1.94
CA ILE A 278 14.14 2.50 -1.25
C ILE A 278 13.85 3.99 -1.07
N PHE A 279 12.69 4.44 -1.54
CA PHE A 279 12.22 5.81 -1.40
C PHE A 279 10.96 5.83 -0.53
N HIS A 280 11.05 6.41 0.66
CA HIS A 280 9.91 6.70 1.54
C HIS A 280 9.57 8.18 1.45
N GLN A 281 8.58 8.54 0.65
CA GLN A 281 8.25 9.94 0.39
C GLN A 281 6.83 10.10 -0.15
N HIS A 282 6.32 11.32 -0.07
CA HIS A 282 5.12 11.68 -0.82
C HIS A 282 5.41 11.71 -2.32
N GLY A 283 4.37 11.56 -3.13
CA GLY A 283 4.49 11.58 -4.58
C GLY A 283 3.15 11.78 -5.25
N ASP A 284 3.21 11.98 -6.55
CA ASP A 284 2.06 11.97 -7.46
C ASP A 284 2.41 11.04 -8.65
N SER A 285 1.57 10.97 -9.67
CA SER A 285 1.83 10.10 -10.81
C SER A 285 3.09 10.44 -11.60
N ASP A 286 3.50 11.71 -11.59
CA ASP A 286 4.58 12.30 -12.38
C ASP A 286 5.71 12.92 -11.54
N MET A 287 5.62 12.83 -10.22
CA MET A 287 6.52 13.51 -9.30
C MET A 287 6.82 12.68 -8.05
N GLN A 288 8.06 12.83 -7.57
CA GLN A 288 8.54 12.39 -6.28
C GLN A 288 8.93 13.61 -5.44
N LEU A 289 8.33 13.73 -4.26
CA LEU A 289 8.59 14.85 -3.35
C LEU A 289 9.84 14.61 -2.53
N VAL A 290 10.94 15.24 -2.95
CA VAL A 290 12.27 15.08 -2.34
C VAL A 290 12.45 16.10 -1.21
N SER A 291 12.68 17.35 -1.57
CA SER A 291 12.95 18.42 -0.62
C SER A 291 11.70 19.27 -0.41
N GLY A 292 11.58 19.89 0.76
CA GLY A 292 10.81 21.12 0.84
C GLY A 292 11.66 22.25 1.35
N SER A 293 11.06 23.14 2.14
CA SER A 293 11.75 24.33 2.63
C SER A 293 13.06 23.94 3.35
N PRO A 294 14.20 24.61 3.03
CA PRO A 294 15.47 24.34 3.65
C PRO A 294 15.39 24.27 5.18
N ASN A 295 16.00 23.25 5.77
CA ASN A 295 16.08 23.10 7.23
C ASN A 295 17.11 24.09 7.79
N VAL A 296 16.63 25.25 8.23
CA VAL A 296 17.45 26.41 8.63
C VAL A 296 17.00 26.93 9.99
N SER A 297 17.98 27.27 10.83
CA SER A 297 17.77 27.88 12.16
C SER A 297 18.04 29.39 12.19
N PHE A 298 18.55 29.96 11.10
CA PHE A 298 18.84 31.39 11.02
C PHE A 298 17.58 32.19 10.68
N PRO A 299 17.31 33.32 11.35
CA PRO A 299 16.07 34.08 11.18
C PRO A 299 15.74 34.44 9.72
N GLN A 300 16.71 34.92 8.94
CA GLN A 300 16.46 35.39 7.57
C GLN A 300 16.05 34.25 6.61
N PRO A 301 16.79 33.12 6.53
CA PRO A 301 16.31 31.94 5.81
C PRO A 301 14.96 31.41 6.30
N SER A 302 14.69 31.44 7.62
CA SER A 302 13.38 31.03 8.16
C SER A 302 12.26 31.97 7.69
N ILE A 303 12.49 33.28 7.65
CA ILE A 303 11.55 34.27 7.09
C ILE A 303 11.28 33.97 5.61
N GLU A 304 12.32 33.70 4.81
CA GLU A 304 12.14 33.39 3.39
C GLU A 304 11.34 32.09 3.16
N ASN A 305 11.51 31.07 4.00
CA ASN A 305 10.68 29.86 3.97
C ASN A 305 9.20 30.21 4.17
N VAL A 306 8.89 31.07 5.14
CA VAL A 306 7.51 31.55 5.38
C VAL A 306 7.01 32.39 4.21
N ARG A 307 7.83 33.31 3.67
CA ARG A 307 7.48 34.10 2.49
C ARG A 307 7.12 33.22 1.31
N ARG A 308 7.92 32.20 0.97
CA ARG A 308 7.62 31.24 -0.10
C ARG A 308 6.30 30.52 0.10
N TYR A 309 6.03 30.03 1.31
CA TYR A 309 4.74 29.43 1.64
C TYR A 309 3.59 30.42 1.39
N LEU A 310 3.71 31.66 1.86
CA LEU A 310 2.67 32.67 1.69
C LEU A 310 2.47 33.02 0.20
N ARG A 311 3.57 33.26 -0.54
CA ARG A 311 3.54 33.54 -1.98
C ARG A 311 2.85 32.42 -2.74
N SER A 312 3.16 31.15 -2.46
CA SER A 312 2.51 30.02 -3.12
C SER A 312 1.00 29.98 -2.86
N LYS A 313 0.54 30.32 -1.64
CA LYS A 313 -0.90 30.43 -1.33
C LYS A 313 -1.56 31.60 -2.05
N ILE A 314 -0.90 32.73 -2.23
CA ILE A 314 -1.42 33.86 -3.00
C ILE A 314 -1.47 33.55 -4.49
N GLN A 315 -0.42 32.95 -5.05
CA GLN A 315 -0.38 32.49 -6.44
C GLN A 315 -1.49 31.47 -6.72
N MET A 316 -1.72 30.53 -5.80
CA MET A 316 -2.83 29.57 -5.86
C MET A 316 -4.19 30.27 -5.80
N ALA A 317 -4.37 31.25 -4.91
CA ALA A 317 -5.61 32.03 -4.85
C ALA A 317 -5.91 32.74 -6.19
N LYS A 318 -4.90 33.34 -6.83
CA LYS A 318 -5.02 33.94 -8.17
C LYS A 318 -5.45 32.91 -9.22
N ARG A 319 -4.80 31.73 -9.24
CA ARG A 319 -5.13 30.65 -10.20
C ARG A 319 -6.56 30.14 -10.03
N ASP A 320 -7.02 30.03 -8.80
CA ASP A 320 -8.37 29.53 -8.46
C ASP A 320 -9.46 30.61 -8.56
N GLY A 321 -9.12 31.84 -8.95
CA GLY A 321 -10.07 32.97 -8.98
C GLY A 321 -10.56 33.42 -7.60
N ARG A 322 -9.84 33.10 -6.52
CA ARG A 322 -10.16 33.51 -5.14
C ARG A 322 -9.70 34.94 -4.86
N ASP A 323 -10.37 35.61 -3.93
CA ASP A 323 -9.99 36.97 -3.51
C ASP A 323 -8.58 36.99 -2.88
N ILE A 324 -7.67 37.70 -3.53
CA ILE A 324 -6.27 37.82 -3.12
C ILE A 324 -6.14 38.68 -1.85
N ALA A 325 -6.88 39.79 -1.76
CA ALA A 325 -6.78 40.70 -0.63
C ALA A 325 -7.33 40.05 0.66
N GLU A 326 -8.45 39.33 0.55
CA GLU A 326 -9.00 38.53 1.63
C GLU A 326 -8.04 37.41 2.04
N THR A 327 -7.47 36.70 1.07
CA THR A 327 -6.49 35.64 1.31
C THR A 327 -5.27 36.17 2.08
N LYS A 328 -4.73 37.33 1.69
CA LYS A 328 -3.62 37.97 2.41
C LYS A 328 -3.99 38.36 3.84
N LYS A 329 -5.13 39.03 4.04
CA LYS A 329 -5.64 39.40 5.38
C LYS A 329 -5.82 38.19 6.28
N ARG A 330 -6.34 37.09 5.74
CA ARG A 330 -6.49 35.82 6.47
C ARG A 330 -5.14 35.33 6.99
N PHE A 331 -4.12 35.24 6.14
CA PHE A 331 -2.80 34.76 6.59
C PHE A 331 -2.10 35.72 7.56
N GLN A 332 -2.25 37.04 7.38
CA GLN A 332 -1.79 38.02 8.36
C GLN A 332 -2.42 37.76 9.73
N ALA A 333 -3.74 37.56 9.79
CA ALA A 333 -4.45 37.32 11.05
C ALA A 333 -4.12 35.95 11.67
N THR A 334 -4.05 34.89 10.87
CA THR A 334 -3.86 33.53 11.40
C THR A 334 -2.41 33.21 11.76
N LEU A 335 -1.43 33.82 11.08
CA LEU A 335 -0.01 33.54 11.29
C LEU A 335 0.77 34.70 11.92
N GLY A 336 0.15 35.87 12.08
CA GLY A 336 0.81 37.05 12.65
C GLY A 336 1.92 37.65 11.78
N VAL A 337 1.88 37.41 10.45
CA VAL A 337 2.93 37.82 9.51
C VAL A 337 2.64 39.19 8.87
N PRO A 338 3.68 39.98 8.53
CA PRO A 338 3.49 41.27 7.84
C PRO A 338 2.86 41.11 6.45
N MET A 339 1.99 42.06 6.06
CA MET A 339 1.39 42.08 4.72
C MET A 339 2.46 42.15 3.61
N ALA A 340 3.53 42.89 3.86
CA ALA A 340 4.68 43.07 2.96
C ALA A 340 5.40 41.76 2.58
N TRP A 341 5.16 40.66 3.29
CA TRP A 341 5.68 39.34 2.94
C TRP A 341 4.93 38.67 1.78
N MET A 342 3.82 39.26 1.33
CA MET A 342 2.95 38.74 0.27
C MET A 342 2.80 39.68 -0.92
N ASP A 343 3.42 40.86 -0.89
CA ASP A 343 3.18 41.91 -1.89
C ASP A 343 3.85 41.62 -3.23
N ASP A 344 5.01 40.95 -3.20
CA ASP A 344 5.74 40.50 -4.37
C ASP A 344 5.25 39.16 -4.92
N ALA A 345 4.24 38.53 -4.30
CA ALA A 345 3.79 37.16 -4.63
C ALA A 345 3.41 36.94 -6.09
N LEU A 346 2.98 38.00 -6.78
CA LEU A 346 2.51 37.97 -8.16
C LEU A 346 3.45 38.69 -9.14
N VAL A 347 4.62 39.12 -8.68
CA VAL A 347 5.66 39.69 -9.54
C VAL A 347 6.29 38.56 -10.36
N ASP A 348 6.37 38.72 -11.69
CA ASP A 348 6.75 37.64 -12.61
C ASP A 348 8.12 37.01 -12.29
N SER A 349 9.11 37.81 -11.91
CA SER A 349 10.44 37.31 -11.51
C SER A 349 10.38 36.43 -10.26
N VAL A 350 9.48 36.74 -9.33
CA VAL A 350 9.28 36.00 -8.09
C VAL A 350 8.50 34.71 -8.34
N VAL A 351 7.43 34.76 -9.14
CA VAL A 351 6.69 33.57 -9.58
C VAL A 351 7.61 32.59 -10.29
N LYS A 352 8.48 33.09 -11.18
CA LYS A 352 9.48 32.27 -11.87
C LYS A 352 10.50 31.66 -10.90
N MET A 353 10.99 32.44 -9.95
CA MET A 353 11.92 31.95 -8.92
C MET A 353 11.29 30.87 -8.05
N ASP A 354 10.05 31.04 -7.58
CA ASP A 354 9.34 30.04 -6.79
C ASP A 354 9.10 28.76 -7.61
N SER A 355 8.73 28.90 -8.89
CA SER A 355 8.54 27.77 -9.80
C SER A 355 9.83 26.98 -10.03
N LEU A 356 10.96 27.67 -10.24
CA LEU A 356 12.28 27.03 -10.36
C LEU A 356 12.68 26.31 -9.07
N PHE A 357 12.36 26.89 -7.92
CA PHE A 357 12.62 26.25 -6.63
C PHE A 357 11.81 24.96 -6.47
N GLU A 358 10.52 24.94 -6.82
CA GLU A 358 9.70 23.73 -6.79
C GLU A 358 10.26 22.64 -7.73
N VAL A 359 10.61 23.01 -8.97
CA VAL A 359 11.20 22.08 -9.95
C VAL A 359 12.52 21.49 -9.45
N ASN A 360 13.36 22.30 -8.82
CA ASN A 360 14.65 21.85 -8.28
C ASN A 360 14.51 21.06 -6.97
N SER A 361 13.36 21.14 -6.29
CA SER A 361 13.12 20.44 -5.03
C SER A 361 12.57 19.03 -5.20
N ASN A 362 12.13 18.65 -6.40
CA ASN A 362 11.44 17.39 -6.67
C ASN A 362 12.03 16.65 -7.87
N ILE A 363 11.84 15.34 -7.92
CA ILE A 363 12.21 14.50 -9.08
C ILE A 363 10.96 14.30 -9.95
N TYR A 364 11.05 14.66 -11.23
CA TYR A 364 10.01 14.44 -12.23
C TYR A 364 10.41 13.32 -13.20
N MET A 365 9.45 12.80 -13.96
CA MET A 365 9.70 11.78 -15.00
C MET A 365 10.83 12.20 -15.96
N ASP A 366 10.82 13.46 -16.41
CA ASP A 366 11.86 14.05 -17.26
C ASP A 366 13.26 14.03 -16.66
N ASP A 367 13.39 14.00 -15.33
CA ASP A 367 14.69 13.85 -14.67
C ASP A 367 15.18 12.41 -14.75
N ILE A 368 14.27 11.44 -14.58
CA ILE A 368 14.55 10.00 -14.71
C ILE A 368 14.97 9.66 -16.15
N ASP A 369 14.31 10.25 -17.15
CA ASP A 369 14.63 10.03 -18.56
C ASP A 369 16.03 10.55 -18.96
N LYS A 370 16.61 11.47 -18.18
CA LYS A 370 17.95 12.05 -18.41
C LYS A 370 19.07 11.27 -17.72
N ILE A 371 18.74 10.29 -16.89
CA ILE A 371 19.72 9.51 -16.14
C ILE A 371 19.72 8.05 -16.58
N THR A 372 20.66 7.26 -16.04
CA THR A 372 20.75 5.81 -16.26
C THR A 372 20.51 5.06 -14.94
N PRO A 373 19.24 4.80 -14.54
CA PRO A 373 18.95 4.13 -13.27
C PRO A 373 19.50 2.71 -13.23
N ASN A 374 20.37 2.41 -12.27
CA ASN A 374 21.15 1.17 -12.21
C ASN A 374 20.83 0.27 -11.00
N ALA A 375 20.07 0.75 -10.01
CA ALA A 375 19.52 -0.12 -8.98
C ALA A 375 18.57 -1.15 -9.61
N ARG A 376 18.87 -2.46 -9.51
CA ARG A 376 18.09 -3.51 -10.19
C ARG A 376 16.64 -3.50 -9.73
N MET A 377 16.45 -3.23 -8.43
CA MET A 377 15.16 -3.07 -7.80
C MET A 377 15.03 -1.69 -7.15
N VAL A 378 13.89 -1.04 -7.36
CA VAL A 378 13.54 0.24 -6.72
C VAL A 378 12.20 0.12 -6.01
N ILE A 379 12.17 0.37 -4.71
CA ILE A 379 10.94 0.45 -3.91
C ILE A 379 10.52 1.93 -3.85
N LEU A 380 9.38 2.23 -4.47
CA LEU A 380 8.75 3.55 -4.47
C LEU A 380 7.55 3.52 -3.51
N ASP A 381 7.84 3.75 -2.22
CA ASP A 381 6.82 3.94 -1.19
C ASP A 381 6.25 5.36 -1.26
N ASN A 382 5.66 5.65 -2.43
CA ASN A 382 5.11 6.93 -2.84
C ASN A 382 3.67 6.72 -3.30
N CYS A 383 2.81 7.71 -3.05
CA CYS A 383 1.49 7.74 -3.66
C CYS A 383 1.61 7.84 -5.19
N TYR A 384 0.73 7.14 -5.92
CA TYR A 384 0.53 7.26 -7.37
C TYR A 384 1.72 6.94 -8.30
N ASN A 385 2.95 6.72 -7.80
CA ASN A 385 4.12 6.45 -8.64
C ASN A 385 4.00 5.16 -9.49
N GLY A 386 3.09 4.25 -9.10
CA GLY A 386 2.72 3.03 -9.82
C GLY A 386 1.38 3.14 -10.54
N SER A 387 0.95 4.34 -10.98
CA SER A 387 -0.32 4.57 -11.68
C SER A 387 -0.37 3.96 -13.09
N PHE A 388 -0.18 2.65 -13.22
CA PHE A 388 -0.15 1.94 -14.51
C PHE A 388 -1.45 2.04 -15.32
N HIS A 389 -2.54 2.51 -14.72
CA HIS A 389 -3.80 2.85 -15.40
C HIS A 389 -3.71 4.15 -16.23
N LYS A 390 -2.61 4.91 -16.11
CA LYS A 390 -2.26 6.06 -16.94
C LYS A 390 -1.30 5.67 -18.06
N ASP A 391 -1.21 6.52 -19.08
CA ASP A 391 -0.29 6.31 -20.22
C ASP A 391 1.16 6.47 -19.80
N GLU A 392 1.42 7.48 -18.95
CA GLU A 392 2.70 7.74 -18.30
C GLU A 392 2.55 7.57 -16.79
N TYR A 393 3.55 6.97 -16.17
CA TYR A 393 3.60 6.77 -14.72
C TYR A 393 5.05 6.60 -14.25
N MET A 394 5.39 7.19 -13.09
CA MET A 394 6.78 7.35 -12.62
C MET A 394 7.61 6.06 -12.68
N SER A 395 7.10 4.95 -12.14
CA SER A 395 7.86 3.69 -12.08
C SER A 395 8.17 3.07 -13.45
N GLY A 396 7.40 3.42 -14.49
CA GLY A 396 7.67 3.06 -15.87
C GLY A 396 8.97 3.69 -16.39
N HIS A 397 9.24 4.95 -16.06
CA HIS A 397 10.45 5.64 -16.50
C HIS A 397 11.72 5.02 -15.92
N TYR A 398 11.65 4.47 -14.70
CA TYR A 398 12.75 3.70 -14.11
C TYR A 398 13.03 2.41 -14.90
N ILE A 399 12.02 1.57 -15.12
CA ILE A 399 12.24 0.24 -15.72
C ILE A 399 12.43 0.28 -17.24
N PHE A 400 11.88 1.26 -17.95
CA PHE A 400 12.03 1.37 -19.42
C PHE A 400 13.23 2.23 -19.84
N GLY A 401 13.91 2.88 -18.88
CA GLY A 401 15.16 3.59 -19.11
C GLY A 401 16.33 2.67 -19.50
N THR A 402 17.44 3.27 -19.91
CA THR A 402 18.62 2.58 -20.47
C THR A 402 19.54 1.93 -19.44
N GLY A 403 19.33 2.18 -18.14
CA GLY A 403 20.12 1.58 -17.06
C GLY A 403 19.64 0.19 -16.67
N LYS A 404 20.16 -0.35 -15.56
CA LYS A 404 19.94 -1.73 -15.10
C LYS A 404 18.70 -1.95 -14.23
N THR A 405 17.90 -0.92 -13.94
CA THR A 405 16.64 -1.10 -13.22
C THR A 405 15.66 -1.95 -14.03
N ILE A 406 15.20 -3.06 -13.46
CA ILE A 406 14.27 -4.01 -14.11
C ILE A 406 13.03 -4.29 -13.25
N LEU A 407 13.00 -3.83 -12.01
CA LEU A 407 11.87 -4.03 -11.13
C LEU A 407 11.63 -2.81 -10.26
N THR A 408 10.36 -2.44 -10.15
CA THR A 408 9.90 -1.52 -9.11
C THR A 408 8.74 -2.10 -8.33
N MET A 409 8.66 -1.76 -7.04
CA MET A 409 7.42 -1.84 -6.26
C MET A 409 6.86 -0.43 -6.14
N ALA A 410 5.60 -0.21 -6.51
CA ALA A 410 5.01 1.14 -6.52
C ALA A 410 3.49 1.09 -6.31
N ASN A 411 2.89 2.23 -5.92
CA ASN A 411 1.47 2.31 -5.59
C ASN A 411 0.64 2.98 -6.69
N SER A 412 -0.51 2.40 -7.03
CA SER A 412 -1.43 2.91 -8.07
C SER A 412 -2.24 4.14 -7.63
N ILE A 413 -2.40 4.34 -6.32
CA ILE A 413 -3.11 5.45 -5.68
C ILE A 413 -2.41 5.87 -4.38
N ASN A 414 -3.08 6.65 -3.51
CA ASN A 414 -2.55 7.02 -2.20
C ASN A 414 -2.23 5.79 -1.35
N VAL A 415 -1.05 5.81 -0.75
CA VAL A 415 -0.57 4.85 0.24
C VAL A 415 -0.41 5.56 1.58
N LEU A 416 -0.60 4.84 2.68
CA LEU A 416 -0.19 5.26 4.00
C LEU A 416 1.32 5.16 4.07
N GLN A 417 2.04 6.27 4.26
CA GLN A 417 3.51 6.23 4.29
C GLN A 417 4.03 5.39 5.48
N ASP A 418 3.19 5.12 6.49
CA ASP A 418 3.49 4.33 7.68
C ASP A 418 3.44 2.79 7.47
N VAL A 419 3.30 2.29 6.24
CA VAL A 419 3.32 0.84 5.96
C VAL A 419 4.72 0.24 6.18
N TRP A 420 4.78 -1.06 6.49
CA TRP A 420 6.05 -1.77 6.66
C TRP A 420 6.54 -2.35 5.32
N THR A 421 6.97 -1.47 4.43
CA THR A 421 7.41 -1.86 3.08
C THR A 421 8.63 -2.79 3.06
N THR A 422 9.38 -2.84 4.16
CA THR A 422 10.57 -3.69 4.32
C THR A 422 10.28 -5.01 5.02
N ASN A 423 9.00 -5.35 5.25
CA ASN A 423 8.64 -6.64 5.82
C ASN A 423 9.29 -7.79 5.03
N MET A 424 10.03 -8.65 5.73
CA MET A 424 10.79 -9.78 5.20
C MET A 424 11.75 -9.46 4.02
N ILE A 425 12.24 -8.23 3.90
CA ILE A 425 13.08 -7.81 2.76
C ILE A 425 14.40 -8.58 2.64
N GLY A 426 14.92 -9.10 3.75
CA GLY A 426 16.06 -9.99 3.84
C GLY A 426 15.91 -11.24 3.01
N LEU A 427 14.69 -11.77 2.80
CA LEU A 427 14.47 -12.93 1.91
C LEU A 427 15.07 -12.73 0.51
N LEU A 428 15.14 -11.48 0.02
CA LEU A 428 15.76 -11.15 -1.27
C LEU A 428 17.24 -11.56 -1.34
N HIS A 429 18.03 -11.38 -0.27
CA HIS A 429 19.45 -11.77 -0.27
C HIS A 429 19.66 -13.29 -0.20
N HIS A 430 18.59 -14.04 0.12
CA HIS A 430 18.57 -15.49 0.14
C HIS A 430 18.17 -16.08 -1.22
N GLY A 431 18.05 -15.27 -2.26
CA GLY A 431 17.66 -15.68 -3.60
C GLY A 431 16.16 -15.89 -3.76
N VAL A 432 15.33 -15.45 -2.81
CA VAL A 432 13.88 -15.40 -3.00
C VAL A 432 13.58 -14.39 -4.10
N ARG A 433 12.76 -14.81 -5.07
CA ARG A 433 12.30 -13.95 -6.16
C ARG A 433 11.46 -12.83 -5.56
N ALA A 434 11.62 -11.63 -6.12
CA ALA A 434 10.92 -10.45 -5.62
C ALA A 434 9.39 -10.64 -5.58
N GLY A 435 8.81 -11.39 -6.51
CA GLY A 435 7.40 -11.76 -6.49
C GLY A 435 7.00 -12.62 -5.28
N ASN A 436 7.82 -13.60 -4.88
CA ASN A 436 7.53 -14.41 -3.70
C ASN A 436 7.63 -13.59 -2.41
N TRP A 437 8.61 -12.70 -2.32
CA TRP A 437 8.72 -11.72 -1.24
C TRP A 437 7.49 -10.79 -1.22
N PHE A 438 7.08 -10.29 -2.39
CA PHE A 438 5.99 -9.33 -2.54
C PHE A 438 4.62 -9.84 -2.05
N LYS A 439 4.40 -11.15 -1.99
CA LYS A 439 3.19 -11.72 -1.37
C LYS A 439 2.98 -11.28 0.08
N GLN A 440 4.03 -10.79 0.75
CA GLN A 440 3.98 -10.25 2.11
C GLN A 440 3.67 -8.73 2.15
N GLN A 441 3.29 -8.14 1.03
CA GLN A 441 2.89 -6.72 0.90
C GLN A 441 1.40 -6.60 0.49
N PRO A 442 0.43 -7.04 1.33
CA PRO A 442 -0.95 -7.28 0.92
C PRO A 442 -1.81 -6.00 0.93
N TYR A 443 -1.59 -5.11 -0.03
CA TYR A 443 -2.44 -3.95 -0.26
C TYR A 443 -3.03 -3.94 -1.67
N LEU A 444 -4.21 -3.34 -1.82
CA LEU A 444 -4.92 -3.25 -3.09
C LEU A 444 -4.20 -2.32 -4.07
N GLU A 445 -3.57 -1.27 -3.57
CA GLU A 445 -2.88 -0.25 -4.35
C GLU A 445 -1.41 -0.54 -4.66
N THR A 446 -0.76 -1.49 -3.96
CA THR A 446 0.67 -1.76 -4.13
C THR A 446 0.88 -2.83 -5.20
N HIS A 447 1.81 -2.61 -6.15
CA HIS A 447 2.06 -3.51 -7.28
C HIS A 447 3.53 -3.63 -7.63
N LEU A 448 3.91 -4.74 -8.27
CA LEU A 448 5.19 -4.88 -8.94
C LEU A 448 5.08 -4.46 -10.41
N ILE A 449 6.01 -3.62 -10.86
CA ILE A 449 6.13 -3.17 -12.26
C ILE A 449 7.51 -3.58 -12.77
N GLY A 450 7.55 -4.43 -13.79
CA GLY A 450 8.76 -5.04 -14.32
C GLY A 450 8.80 -6.56 -14.18
N ASP A 451 9.98 -7.13 -13.92
CA ASP A 451 10.21 -8.57 -13.81
C ASP A 451 10.05 -9.06 -12.35
N PRO A 452 8.94 -9.72 -11.99
CA PRO A 452 8.73 -10.20 -10.62
C PRO A 452 9.61 -11.41 -10.27
N THR A 453 10.22 -12.04 -11.25
CA THR A 453 11.04 -13.24 -11.06
C THR A 453 12.51 -12.89 -10.81
N PHE A 454 12.86 -11.60 -10.78
CA PHE A 454 14.20 -11.16 -10.40
C PHE A 454 14.55 -11.67 -8.99
N SER A 455 15.76 -12.19 -8.84
CA SER A 455 16.31 -12.71 -7.60
C SER A 455 17.78 -12.36 -7.52
N TYR A 456 18.24 -11.97 -6.34
CA TYR A 456 19.67 -11.78 -6.09
C TYR A 456 20.38 -13.14 -5.98
N SER A 457 21.66 -13.16 -6.31
CA SER A 457 22.53 -14.32 -6.14
C SER A 457 22.70 -14.66 -4.66
N THR A 458 22.64 -15.95 -4.35
CA THR A 458 22.81 -16.51 -3.01
C THR A 458 23.78 -17.68 -3.03
N ASN A 459 24.41 -17.96 -1.88
CA ASN A 459 25.21 -19.16 -1.65
C ASN A 459 24.44 -20.22 -0.84
N ASN A 460 23.15 -20.00 -0.60
CA ASN A 460 22.30 -20.94 0.13
C ASN A 460 22.18 -22.26 -0.61
N THR A 461 22.16 -23.36 0.13
CA THR A 461 21.88 -24.70 -0.40
C THR A 461 20.39 -24.97 -0.53
N VAL A 462 19.56 -24.29 0.27
CA VAL A 462 18.10 -24.38 0.26
C VAL A 462 17.53 -23.41 -0.77
N ASP A 463 16.68 -23.91 -1.67
CA ASP A 463 15.84 -23.07 -2.53
C ASP A 463 14.58 -22.64 -1.76
N TYR A 464 14.63 -21.43 -1.22
CA TYR A 464 13.50 -20.87 -0.48
C TYR A 464 12.29 -20.56 -1.36
N ASN A 465 12.44 -20.36 -2.68
CA ASN A 465 11.28 -20.21 -3.57
C ASN A 465 10.49 -21.51 -3.63
N GLN A 466 11.18 -22.65 -3.78
CA GLN A 466 10.54 -23.96 -3.72
C GLN A 466 9.87 -24.19 -2.36
N ALA A 467 10.57 -23.90 -1.26
CA ALA A 467 10.05 -24.12 0.09
C ALA A 467 8.76 -23.30 0.33
N MET A 468 8.77 -22.01 -0.04
CA MET A 468 7.62 -21.11 0.13
C MET A 468 6.39 -21.51 -0.68
N VAL A 469 6.54 -22.33 -1.72
CA VAL A 469 5.43 -22.79 -2.59
C VAL A 469 4.98 -24.20 -2.26
N ASN A 470 5.92 -25.09 -1.92
CA ASN A 470 5.66 -26.53 -1.86
C ASN A 470 5.72 -27.11 -0.44
N TYR A 471 6.26 -26.40 0.55
CA TYR A 471 6.46 -26.93 1.91
C TYR A 471 5.40 -26.43 2.89
N ASP A 472 4.26 -25.94 2.42
CA ASP A 472 3.12 -25.65 3.29
C ASP A 472 2.76 -26.90 4.09
N GLY A 473 2.61 -26.74 5.41
CA GLY A 473 2.34 -27.84 6.35
C GLY A 473 3.57 -28.67 6.75
N ASN A 474 4.76 -28.43 6.18
CA ASN A 474 6.01 -29.04 6.66
C ASN A 474 6.49 -28.35 7.95
N HIS A 475 5.80 -28.64 9.06
CA HIS A 475 6.06 -27.96 10.33
C HIS A 475 7.48 -28.18 10.86
N GLN A 476 8.11 -29.32 10.57
CA GLN A 476 9.48 -29.57 11.00
C GLN A 476 10.45 -28.59 10.34
N PHE A 477 10.39 -28.47 9.00
CA PHE A 477 11.24 -27.53 8.26
C PHE A 477 11.08 -26.09 8.74
N TRP A 478 9.84 -25.61 8.88
CA TRP A 478 9.60 -24.24 9.35
C TRP A 478 10.03 -24.06 10.81
N SER A 479 9.79 -25.04 11.69
CA SER A 479 10.23 -24.95 13.08
C SER A 479 11.76 -24.97 13.23
N ASP A 480 12.47 -25.64 12.32
CA ASP A 480 13.93 -25.63 12.31
C ASP A 480 14.49 -24.27 11.86
N LEU A 481 13.83 -23.59 10.91
CA LEU A 481 14.21 -22.22 10.52
C LEU A 481 14.05 -21.19 11.65
N LEU A 482 13.17 -21.42 12.63
CA LEU A 482 13.07 -20.56 13.81
C LEU A 482 14.35 -20.55 14.65
N LYS A 483 15.23 -21.54 14.50
CA LYS A 483 16.50 -21.65 15.23
C LYS A 483 17.67 -20.99 14.50
N CYS A 484 17.47 -20.55 13.26
CA CYS A 484 18.51 -19.90 12.47
C CYS A 484 18.81 -18.50 13.03
N ASN A 485 20.06 -18.06 12.94
CA ASN A 485 20.46 -16.69 13.29
C ASN A 485 20.18 -15.74 12.11
N ASP A 486 18.92 -15.68 11.70
CA ASP A 486 18.46 -14.87 10.57
C ASP A 486 17.03 -14.38 10.81
N ALA A 487 16.84 -13.06 10.83
CA ALA A 487 15.58 -12.45 11.21
C ALA A 487 14.44 -12.79 10.24
N ASP A 488 14.72 -12.81 8.93
CA ASP A 488 13.67 -12.95 7.93
C ASP A 488 13.38 -14.41 7.59
N LEU A 489 14.34 -15.33 7.78
CA LEU A 489 14.04 -16.77 7.80
C LEU A 489 13.18 -17.17 9.00
N GLN A 490 13.43 -16.60 10.19
CA GLN A 490 12.54 -16.78 11.34
C GLN A 490 11.14 -16.21 11.02
N SER A 491 11.09 -15.01 10.45
CA SER A 491 9.83 -14.33 10.12
C SER A 491 8.96 -15.11 9.12
N VAL A 492 9.55 -15.60 8.01
CA VAL A 492 8.80 -16.41 7.03
C VAL A 492 8.34 -17.75 7.62
N ALA A 493 9.14 -18.35 8.51
CA ALA A 493 8.76 -19.57 9.21
C ALA A 493 7.56 -19.35 10.15
N LEU A 494 7.57 -18.26 10.92
CA LEU A 494 6.41 -17.89 11.75
C LEU A 494 5.15 -17.71 10.90
N TYR A 495 5.26 -17.00 9.78
CA TYR A 495 4.14 -16.81 8.87
C TYR A 495 3.61 -18.15 8.34
N LYS A 496 4.49 -19.03 7.85
CA LYS A 496 4.10 -20.34 7.33
C LYS A 496 3.48 -21.26 8.37
N ILE A 497 3.95 -21.19 9.63
CA ILE A 497 3.34 -21.90 10.75
C ILE A 497 1.96 -21.34 11.06
N ALA A 498 1.78 -20.02 11.04
CA ALA A 498 0.51 -19.38 11.32
C ALA A 498 -0.55 -19.66 10.26
N GLU A 499 -0.20 -19.60 8.97
CA GLU A 499 -1.12 -19.89 7.86
C GLU A 499 -1.66 -21.32 7.91
N THR A 500 -0.87 -22.26 8.43
CA THR A 500 -1.22 -23.69 8.44
C THR A 500 -1.87 -24.13 9.75
N LYS A 501 -1.48 -23.55 10.89
CA LYS A 501 -2.02 -23.91 12.21
C LYS A 501 -3.11 -22.96 12.71
N GLY A 502 -3.30 -21.80 12.08
CA GLY A 502 -4.25 -20.78 12.52
C GLY A 502 -4.03 -20.41 13.99
N ALA A 503 -5.11 -20.31 14.77
CA ALA A 503 -5.06 -19.95 16.19
C ALA A 503 -4.13 -20.85 17.04
N ALA A 504 -3.90 -22.11 16.64
CA ALA A 504 -2.99 -23.01 17.36
C ALA A 504 -1.50 -22.59 17.26
N SER A 505 -1.16 -21.65 16.37
CA SER A 505 0.18 -21.04 16.30
C SER A 505 0.42 -19.91 17.30
N SER A 506 -0.62 -19.45 18.02
CA SER A 506 -0.55 -18.29 18.91
C SER A 506 0.59 -18.38 19.93
N ILE A 507 0.77 -19.55 20.56
CA ILE A 507 1.81 -19.78 21.57
C ILE A 507 3.23 -19.64 20.98
N PRO A 508 3.65 -20.42 19.96
CA PRO A 508 5.01 -20.31 19.42
C PRO A 508 5.29 -18.94 18.78
N VAL A 509 4.27 -18.27 18.23
CA VAL A 509 4.43 -16.90 17.70
C VAL A 509 4.66 -15.90 18.84
N LYS A 510 3.91 -16.02 19.95
CA LYS A 510 4.12 -15.22 21.16
C LYS A 510 5.49 -15.47 21.78
N GLU A 511 5.95 -16.72 21.83
CA GLU A 511 7.31 -17.05 22.29
C GLU A 511 8.37 -16.35 21.43
N ALA A 512 8.20 -16.32 20.10
CA ALA A 512 9.13 -15.62 19.22
C ALA A 512 9.13 -14.10 19.46
N TYR A 513 7.98 -13.50 19.77
CA TYR A 513 7.91 -12.09 20.16
C TYR A 513 8.74 -11.80 21.42
N TYR A 514 8.60 -12.59 22.49
CA TYR A 514 9.28 -12.30 23.74
C TYR A 514 10.76 -12.70 23.77
N ASN A 515 11.17 -13.68 22.94
CA ASN A 515 12.51 -14.27 23.02
C ASN A 515 13.43 -13.92 21.85
N SER A 516 12.94 -13.33 20.75
CA SER A 516 13.81 -13.00 19.62
C SER A 516 14.55 -11.68 19.84
N ASP A 517 15.86 -11.73 19.66
CA ASP A 517 16.73 -10.54 19.66
C ASP A 517 16.46 -9.64 18.44
N PHE A 518 15.94 -10.20 17.35
CA PHE A 518 15.68 -9.47 16.12
C PHE A 518 14.38 -8.66 16.20
N ALA A 519 14.49 -7.34 16.08
CA ALA A 519 13.35 -6.45 16.01
C ALA A 519 12.43 -6.77 14.80
N ALA A 520 12.98 -7.18 13.66
CA ALA A 520 12.20 -7.63 12.51
C ALA A 520 11.35 -8.88 12.81
N THR A 521 11.92 -9.91 13.47
CA THR A 521 11.17 -11.11 13.89
C THR A 521 10.06 -10.76 14.88
N ARG A 522 10.34 -9.93 15.90
CA ARG A 522 9.32 -9.50 16.85
C ARG A 522 8.18 -8.73 16.16
N ALA A 523 8.49 -7.88 15.20
CA ALA A 523 7.47 -7.14 14.44
C ALA A 523 6.61 -8.06 13.57
N GLN A 524 7.19 -9.12 13.00
CA GLN A 524 6.42 -10.13 12.28
C GLN A 524 5.53 -10.93 13.23
N ALA A 525 6.05 -11.37 14.38
CA ALA A 525 5.28 -12.08 15.39
C ALA A 525 4.10 -11.23 15.89
N PHE A 526 4.34 -9.94 16.18
CA PHE A 526 3.30 -8.97 16.54
C PHE A 526 2.22 -8.85 15.44
N THR A 527 2.64 -8.75 14.17
CA THR A 527 1.72 -8.65 13.03
C THR A 527 0.85 -9.90 12.92
N ILE A 528 1.44 -11.10 12.99
CA ILE A 528 0.70 -12.37 12.95
C ILE A 528 -0.29 -12.46 14.11
N LEU A 529 0.12 -12.15 15.34
CA LEU A 529 -0.77 -12.21 16.51
C LEU A 529 -1.95 -11.24 16.39
N SER A 530 -1.74 -10.06 15.80
CA SER A 530 -2.82 -9.11 15.53
C SER A 530 -3.85 -9.63 14.52
N GLN A 531 -3.44 -10.50 13.60
CA GLN A 531 -4.31 -11.13 12.61
C GLN A 531 -5.05 -12.33 13.20
N LEU A 532 -4.35 -13.15 14.01
CA LEU A 532 -4.96 -14.26 14.73
C LEU A 532 -5.98 -13.78 15.77
N ASN A 533 -5.73 -12.62 16.38
CA ASN A 533 -6.59 -11.95 17.36
C ASN A 533 -7.07 -12.89 18.49
N THR A 534 -6.14 -13.66 19.05
CA THR A 534 -6.37 -14.56 20.18
C THR A 534 -6.21 -13.81 21.51
N PRO A 535 -6.66 -14.38 22.65
CA PRO A 535 -6.45 -13.76 23.98
C PRO A 535 -4.97 -13.46 24.31
N ASP A 536 -4.04 -14.22 23.73
CA ASP A 536 -2.59 -13.97 23.85
C ASP A 536 -2.19 -12.59 23.33
N PHE A 537 -2.78 -12.17 22.20
CA PHE A 537 -2.48 -10.88 21.59
C PHE A 537 -2.93 -9.72 22.48
N ALA A 538 -4.12 -9.82 23.09
CA ALA A 538 -4.63 -8.80 24.01
C ALA A 538 -3.71 -8.54 25.20
N THR A 539 -3.05 -9.60 25.71
CA THR A 539 -2.05 -9.49 26.79
C THR A 539 -0.77 -8.83 26.29
N LEU A 540 -0.24 -9.31 25.17
CA LEU A 540 0.99 -8.81 24.56
C LEU A 540 0.90 -7.33 24.16
N LEU A 541 -0.28 -6.86 23.75
CA LEU A 541 -0.49 -5.49 23.29
C LEU A 541 -0.14 -4.44 24.37
N LYS A 542 -0.32 -4.77 25.66
CA LYS A 542 0.07 -3.89 26.78
C LYS A 542 1.59 -3.74 26.89
N ASP A 543 2.32 -4.82 26.65
CA ASP A 543 3.77 -4.83 26.69
C ASP A 543 4.36 -4.17 25.44
N ALA A 544 3.73 -4.37 24.28
CA ALA A 544 4.19 -3.88 22.98
C ALA A 544 4.26 -2.35 22.88
N VAL A 545 3.47 -1.62 23.68
CA VAL A 545 3.57 -0.15 23.80
C VAL A 545 4.95 0.29 24.32
N ASN A 546 5.71 -0.61 24.95
CA ASN A 546 7.04 -0.35 25.49
C ASN A 546 8.14 -1.20 24.81
N ASP A 547 7.87 -1.85 23.66
CA ASP A 547 8.89 -2.63 22.95
C ASP A 547 10.11 -1.75 22.58
N PRO A 548 11.35 -2.25 22.63
CA PRO A 548 12.53 -1.49 22.23
C PRO A 548 12.46 -0.95 20.79
N TYR A 549 11.80 -1.67 19.88
CA TYR A 549 11.62 -1.28 18.50
C TYR A 549 10.46 -0.29 18.34
N GLU A 550 10.78 0.92 17.89
CA GLU A 550 9.82 2.03 17.71
C GLU A 550 8.60 1.64 16.86
N TYR A 551 8.81 0.87 15.79
CA TYR A 551 7.73 0.45 14.91
C TYR A 551 6.68 -0.38 15.66
N ILE A 552 7.09 -1.30 16.55
CA ILE A 552 6.16 -2.12 17.35
C ILE A 552 5.39 -1.22 18.31
N ARG A 553 6.05 -0.32 19.05
CA ARG A 553 5.36 0.65 19.93
C ARG A 553 4.31 1.44 19.16
N ARG A 554 4.72 1.97 18.01
CA ARG A 554 3.86 2.78 17.15
C ARG A 554 2.63 2.03 16.65
N LYS A 555 2.79 0.77 16.26
CA LYS A 555 1.68 -0.08 15.78
C LYS A 555 0.80 -0.57 16.93
N ALA A 556 1.39 -0.90 18.08
CA ALA A 556 0.66 -1.24 19.30
C ALA A 556 -0.26 -0.10 19.75
N VAL A 557 0.24 1.14 19.76
CA VAL A 557 -0.57 2.33 20.10
C VAL A 557 -1.76 2.52 19.17
N ASN A 558 -1.57 2.33 17.85
CA ASN A 558 -2.70 2.43 16.91
C ASN A 558 -3.71 1.31 17.14
N LEU A 559 -3.24 0.06 17.26
CA LEU A 559 -4.10 -1.08 17.49
C LEU A 559 -4.91 -0.94 18.78
N ILE A 560 -4.31 -0.48 19.88
CA ILE A 560 -5.07 -0.17 21.11
C ILE A 560 -6.21 0.81 20.84
N GLY A 561 -5.98 1.83 20.00
CA GLY A 561 -7.01 2.76 19.58
C GLY A 561 -8.13 2.13 18.76
N ASP A 562 -7.86 1.05 18.03
CA ASP A 562 -8.86 0.27 17.27
C ASP A 562 -9.60 -0.76 18.15
N PHE A 563 -9.00 -1.17 19.28
CA PHE A 563 -9.66 -1.99 20.30
C PHE A 563 -10.56 -1.14 21.20
N GLY A 564 -10.04 -0.01 21.71
CA GLY A 564 -10.77 0.96 22.54
C GLY A 564 -10.95 0.59 24.01
N GLY A 565 -10.38 -0.53 24.47
CA GLY A 565 -10.57 -1.04 25.84
C GLY A 565 -9.90 -0.19 26.92
N ASP A 566 -10.62 0.07 28.02
CA ASP A 566 -10.13 0.86 29.16
C ASP A 566 -8.92 0.21 29.86
N GLU A 567 -8.76 -1.10 29.74
CA GLU A 567 -7.63 -1.86 30.31
C GLU A 567 -6.27 -1.51 29.71
N TYR A 568 -6.23 -0.78 28.59
CA TYR A 568 -5.01 -0.30 27.93
C TYR A 568 -4.63 1.13 28.32
N VAL A 569 -5.54 1.89 28.94
CA VAL A 569 -5.33 3.30 29.28
C VAL A 569 -4.07 3.52 30.13
N PRO A 570 -3.77 2.71 31.18
CA PRO A 570 -2.55 2.90 31.96
C PRO A 570 -1.27 2.82 31.13
N ALA A 571 -1.18 1.87 30.19
CA ALA A 571 -0.02 1.70 29.32
C ALA A 571 0.13 2.90 28.35
N LEU A 572 -0.97 3.39 27.78
CA LEU A 572 -0.95 4.55 26.90
C LEU A 572 -0.57 5.84 27.63
N VAL A 573 -1.11 6.06 28.84
CA VAL A 573 -0.79 7.24 29.65
C VAL A 573 0.68 7.24 30.05
N LYS A 574 1.19 6.11 30.54
CA LYS A 574 2.62 5.95 30.84
C LYS A 574 3.49 6.28 29.63
N SER A 575 3.20 5.68 28.47
CA SER A 575 3.95 5.92 27.23
C SER A 575 3.89 7.38 26.76
N SER A 576 2.75 8.06 26.94
CA SER A 576 2.56 9.48 26.60
C SER A 576 3.40 10.42 27.46
N ILE A 577 3.79 9.99 28.66
CA ILE A 577 4.64 10.75 29.58
C ILE A 577 6.12 10.40 29.33
N GLU A 578 6.43 9.12 29.11
CA GLU A 578 7.80 8.59 29.10
C GLU A 578 8.45 8.58 27.70
N ASP A 579 7.73 8.32 26.60
CA ASP A 579 8.29 8.21 25.23
C ASP A 579 8.32 9.57 24.49
N TRP A 580 8.63 10.64 25.22
CA TRP A 580 8.63 12.02 24.70
C TRP A 580 9.60 12.26 23.52
N ALA A 581 10.64 11.43 23.39
CA ALA A 581 11.64 11.55 22.32
C ALA A 581 11.13 10.98 20.98
N SER A 582 10.17 10.06 20.99
CA SER A 582 9.67 9.42 19.78
C SER A 582 8.51 10.20 19.17
N LYS A 583 8.83 11.21 18.35
CA LYS A 583 7.83 12.10 17.73
C LYS A 583 6.68 11.35 17.04
N ARG A 584 6.97 10.26 16.32
CA ARG A 584 5.93 9.49 15.61
C ARG A 584 5.06 8.66 16.56
N VAL A 585 5.63 7.99 17.55
CA VAL A 585 4.87 7.33 18.63
C VAL A 585 4.01 8.35 19.37
N GLY A 586 4.57 9.50 19.77
CA GLY A 586 3.85 10.59 20.45
C GLY A 586 2.70 11.16 19.63
N TYR A 587 2.84 11.31 18.31
CA TYR A 587 1.75 11.69 17.41
C TYR A 587 0.60 10.68 17.44
N ASN A 588 0.92 9.39 17.35
CA ASN A 588 -0.08 8.31 17.40
C ASN A 588 -0.72 8.22 18.79
N LEU A 589 0.03 8.33 19.88
CA LEU A 589 -0.49 8.36 21.26
C LEU A 589 -1.50 9.49 21.44
N SER A 590 -1.15 10.70 20.97
CA SER A 590 -2.03 11.87 20.96
C SER A 590 -3.38 11.60 20.27
N ASN A 591 -3.35 10.90 19.13
CA ASN A 591 -4.55 10.53 18.39
C ASN A 591 -5.32 9.42 19.10
N THR A 592 -4.66 8.33 19.47
CA THR A 592 -5.23 7.18 20.18
C THR A 592 -5.92 7.58 21.48
N LEU A 593 -5.29 8.40 22.33
CA LEU A 593 -5.91 8.90 23.57
C LEU A 593 -7.23 9.64 23.30
N SER A 594 -7.37 10.26 22.12
CA SER A 594 -8.61 10.94 21.74
C SER A 594 -9.76 9.96 21.41
N PHE A 595 -9.46 8.68 21.18
CA PHE A 595 -10.43 7.61 20.88
C PHE A 595 -10.79 6.77 22.11
N MET A 596 -9.92 6.75 23.12
CA MET A 596 -10.17 6.07 24.39
C MET A 596 -11.25 6.77 25.23
N ASN A 597 -11.77 6.09 26.26
CA ASN A 597 -12.66 6.69 27.24
C ASN A 597 -11.98 7.86 27.95
N SER A 598 -12.45 9.08 27.64
CA SER A 598 -11.84 10.31 28.14
C SER A 598 -11.88 10.44 29.66
N GLU A 599 -12.92 9.91 30.31
CA GLU A 599 -13.03 9.97 31.77
C GLU A 599 -11.99 9.05 32.44
N THR A 600 -11.78 7.85 31.88
CA THR A 600 -10.75 6.90 32.32
C THR A 600 -9.34 7.48 32.10
N VAL A 601 -9.08 8.09 30.93
CA VAL A 601 -7.79 8.75 30.62
C VAL A 601 -7.52 9.91 31.58
N ILE A 602 -8.50 10.79 31.83
CA ILE A 602 -8.34 11.92 32.76
C ILE A 602 -8.00 11.42 34.17
N ARG A 603 -8.69 10.39 34.66
CA ARG A 603 -8.44 9.82 35.98
C ARG A 603 -7.01 9.28 36.11
N GLU A 604 -6.53 8.57 35.09
CA GLU A 604 -5.17 8.01 35.08
C GLU A 604 -4.09 9.10 34.99
N LEU A 605 -4.32 10.14 34.20
CA LEU A 605 -3.44 11.33 34.14
C LEU A 605 -3.41 12.07 35.49
N GLN A 606 -4.56 12.22 36.16
CA GLN A 606 -4.63 12.81 37.49
C GLN A 606 -3.87 11.99 38.53
N ALA A 607 -3.99 10.65 38.48
CA ALA A 607 -3.19 9.77 39.33
C ALA A 607 -1.68 9.96 39.08
N SER A 608 -1.28 10.11 37.82
CA SER A 608 0.11 10.35 37.41
C SER A 608 0.71 11.64 37.97
N LEU A 609 -0.09 12.69 38.22
CA LEU A 609 0.38 13.94 38.83
C LEU A 609 0.95 13.75 40.25
N THR A 610 0.53 12.70 40.94
CA THR A 610 0.98 12.40 42.31
C THR A 610 2.23 11.52 42.36
N GLN A 611 2.67 10.99 41.21
CA GLN A 611 3.85 10.12 41.13
C GLN A 611 5.15 10.95 41.17
N PRO A 612 6.08 10.68 42.12
CA PRO A 612 7.34 11.43 42.21
C PRO A 612 8.19 11.40 40.93
N ALA A 613 8.14 10.28 40.20
CA ALA A 613 8.84 10.09 38.93
C ALA A 613 8.43 11.11 37.84
N TYR A 614 7.23 11.69 37.95
CA TYR A 614 6.68 12.63 36.97
C TYR A 614 6.62 14.07 37.48
N SER A 615 7.29 14.39 38.60
CA SER A 615 7.33 15.73 39.19
C SER A 615 7.76 16.83 38.21
N THR A 616 8.70 16.55 37.31
CA THR A 616 9.17 17.50 36.28
C THR A 616 8.26 17.57 35.04
N ARG A 617 7.24 16.71 34.95
CA ARG A 617 6.31 16.57 33.82
C ARG A 617 4.89 17.02 34.15
N GLN A 618 4.64 17.56 35.34
CA GLN A 618 3.30 17.98 35.75
C GLN A 618 2.61 18.91 34.75
N SER A 619 3.35 19.87 34.15
CA SER A 619 2.79 20.78 33.15
C SER A 619 2.41 20.09 31.84
N ASP A 620 3.16 19.07 31.41
CA ASP A 620 2.85 18.28 30.22
C ASP A 620 1.61 17.40 30.47
N ILE A 621 1.54 16.77 31.65
CA ILE A 621 0.38 15.98 32.08
C ILE A 621 -0.88 16.86 32.15
N GLN A 622 -0.76 18.08 32.69
CA GLN A 622 -1.88 19.03 32.76
C GLN A 622 -2.43 19.39 31.36
N LYS A 623 -1.54 19.61 30.36
CA LYS A 623 -1.97 19.85 28.96
C LYS A 623 -2.70 18.63 28.37
N LEU A 624 -2.27 17.41 28.71
CA LEU A 624 -2.96 16.18 28.29
C LEU A 624 -4.37 16.11 28.90
N ILE A 625 -4.53 16.47 30.18
CA ILE A 625 -5.83 16.53 30.86
C ILE A 625 -6.76 17.55 30.16
N GLU A 626 -6.28 18.78 29.92
CA GLU A 626 -7.06 19.84 29.25
C GLU A 626 -7.46 19.45 27.83
N ARG A 627 -6.57 18.77 27.10
CA ARG A 627 -6.91 18.22 25.79
C ARG A 627 -8.01 17.16 25.92
N GLN A 628 -7.90 16.25 26.88
CA GLN A 628 -8.88 15.19 27.03
C GLN A 628 -10.24 15.68 27.50
N GLN A 629 -10.29 16.75 28.30
CA GLN A 629 -11.54 17.44 28.64
C GLN A 629 -12.24 17.98 27.39
N ARG A 630 -11.51 18.60 26.46
CA ARG A 630 -12.07 19.05 25.17
C ARG A 630 -12.56 17.87 24.32
N THR A 631 -11.83 16.76 24.31
CA THR A 631 -12.25 15.53 23.64
C THR A 631 -13.56 15.00 24.24
N LEU A 632 -13.68 14.95 25.57
CA LEU A 632 -14.89 14.50 26.28
C LEU A 632 -16.11 15.32 25.86
N GLU A 633 -15.99 16.65 25.87
CA GLU A 633 -17.08 17.54 25.47
C GLU A 633 -17.46 17.38 24.00
N LYS A 634 -16.46 17.22 23.11
CA LYS A 634 -16.69 16.93 21.69
C LYS A 634 -17.46 15.62 21.51
N VAL A 635 -16.99 14.53 22.11
CA VAL A 635 -17.61 13.20 21.98
C VAL A 635 -19.04 13.20 22.52
N LYS A 636 -19.28 13.83 23.68
CA LYS A 636 -20.64 14.00 24.24
C LYS A 636 -21.56 14.72 23.26
N LYS A 637 -21.11 15.83 22.68
CA LYS A 637 -21.86 16.60 21.69
C LYS A 637 -22.15 15.80 20.43
N ASP A 638 -21.17 15.08 19.90
CA ASP A 638 -21.30 14.29 18.67
C ASP A 638 -22.28 13.13 18.86
N VAL A 639 -22.23 12.41 19.99
CA VAL A 639 -23.18 11.35 20.31
C VAL A 639 -24.62 11.88 20.37
N VAL A 640 -24.83 13.03 21.01
CA VAL A 640 -26.15 13.69 21.05
C VAL A 640 -26.62 14.06 19.64
N LEU A 641 -25.73 14.65 18.83
CA LEU A 641 -26.04 15.04 17.45
C LEU A 641 -26.40 13.83 16.57
N ILE A 642 -25.66 12.73 16.68
CA ILE A 642 -25.92 11.49 15.93
C ILE A 642 -27.33 10.97 16.27
N ALA A 643 -27.73 11.01 17.54
CA ALA A 643 -29.03 10.53 18.00
C ALA A 643 -30.21 11.50 17.77
N ASP A 644 -29.95 12.77 17.47
CA ASP A 644 -31.00 13.79 17.33
C ASP A 644 -31.72 13.70 15.97
N LYS A 645 -32.92 13.10 15.96
CA LYS A 645 -33.78 13.01 14.78
C LYS A 645 -34.24 14.35 14.21
N LYS A 646 -34.17 15.45 14.97
CA LYS A 646 -34.50 16.80 14.50
C LYS A 646 -33.32 17.48 13.81
N ALA A 647 -32.10 16.97 13.98
CA ALA A 647 -30.93 17.50 13.32
C ALA A 647 -30.92 17.17 11.82
N GLU A 648 -30.23 18.00 11.05
CA GLU A 648 -30.05 17.80 9.61
C GLU A 648 -29.36 16.44 9.34
N VAL A 649 -29.98 15.59 8.51
CA VAL A 649 -29.45 14.27 8.15
C VAL A 649 -28.01 14.36 7.67
N LYS A 650 -27.66 15.37 6.86
CA LYS A 650 -26.30 15.58 6.37
C LYS A 650 -25.26 15.74 7.49
N LYS A 651 -25.61 16.42 8.58
CA LYS A 651 -24.71 16.60 9.74
C LYS A 651 -24.57 15.32 10.54
N ARG A 652 -25.66 14.56 10.70
CA ARG A 652 -25.64 13.22 11.33
C ARG A 652 -24.79 12.26 10.50
N SER A 653 -25.04 12.16 9.20
CA SER A 653 -24.28 11.35 8.25
C SER A 653 -22.79 11.71 8.26
N PHE A 654 -22.44 13.00 8.27
CA PHE A 654 -21.04 13.41 8.33
C PHE A 654 -20.33 12.84 9.57
N ASN A 655 -20.94 12.92 10.75
CA ASN A 655 -20.36 12.37 11.98
C ASN A 655 -20.22 10.84 11.92
N VAL A 656 -21.20 10.13 11.35
CA VAL A 656 -21.11 8.67 11.15
C VAL A 656 -20.00 8.32 10.15
N VAL A 657 -19.89 9.04 9.02
CA VAL A 657 -18.82 8.83 8.02
C VAL A 657 -17.44 8.99 8.65
N THR A 658 -17.25 9.93 9.57
CA THR A 658 -15.93 10.14 10.21
C THR A 658 -15.41 8.92 10.97
N LEU A 659 -16.29 7.99 11.36
CA LEU A 659 -15.91 6.74 12.03
C LEU A 659 -15.11 5.79 11.13
N ARG A 660 -15.13 5.99 9.81
CA ARG A 660 -14.22 5.29 8.86
C ARG A 660 -12.74 5.65 9.05
N THR A 661 -12.47 6.76 9.76
CA THR A 661 -11.13 7.33 9.94
C THR A 661 -10.75 7.46 11.41
N TYR A 662 -11.73 7.72 12.28
CA TYR A 662 -11.50 7.95 13.71
C TYR A 662 -12.25 6.94 14.55
N SER A 663 -11.53 6.15 15.35
CA SER A 663 -12.04 5.03 16.14
C SER A 663 -12.82 5.48 17.40
N TYR A 664 -13.78 6.41 17.26
CA TYR A 664 -14.62 6.87 18.39
C TYR A 664 -15.62 5.80 18.83
N HIS A 665 -15.18 4.86 19.68
CA HIS A 665 -16.00 3.73 20.14
C HIS A 665 -17.29 4.16 20.83
N GLN A 666 -17.29 5.32 21.51
CA GLN A 666 -18.45 5.87 22.19
C GLN A 666 -19.58 6.29 21.23
N HIS A 667 -19.29 6.43 19.94
CA HIS A 667 -20.31 6.73 18.91
C HIS A 667 -21.03 5.46 18.43
N ILE A 668 -20.48 4.26 18.68
CA ILE A 668 -21.01 2.99 18.18
C ILE A 668 -22.44 2.73 18.66
N PRO A 669 -22.80 2.90 19.95
CA PRO A 669 -24.18 2.64 20.40
C PRO A 669 -25.22 3.53 19.72
N ALA A 670 -24.91 4.80 19.47
CA ALA A 670 -25.80 5.71 18.75
C ALA A 670 -25.91 5.34 17.26
N THR A 671 -24.81 4.88 16.67
CA THR A 671 -24.75 4.43 15.27
C THR A 671 -25.52 3.12 15.06
N ILE A 672 -25.44 2.17 16.01
CA ILE A 672 -26.27 0.95 16.02
C ILE A 672 -27.76 1.29 16.08
N LYS A 673 -28.15 2.27 16.90
CA LYS A 673 -29.56 2.71 16.95
C LYS A 673 -30.06 3.26 15.62
N ILE A 674 -29.23 4.01 14.89
CA ILE A 674 -29.55 4.47 13.53
C ILE A 674 -29.77 3.27 12.61
N LEU A 675 -28.83 2.31 12.60
CA LEU A 675 -28.87 1.14 11.73
C LEU A 675 -30.16 0.32 11.92
N LEU A 676 -30.56 0.10 13.17
CA LEU A 676 -31.72 -0.73 13.55
C LEU A 676 -33.08 -0.03 13.41
N ASP A 677 -33.13 1.30 13.33
CA ASP A 677 -34.39 2.01 13.24
C ASP A 677 -34.90 2.10 11.80
N SER A 678 -35.94 1.32 11.48
CA SER A 678 -36.59 1.31 10.17
C SER A 678 -37.21 2.66 9.74
N ASN A 679 -37.37 3.62 10.65
CA ASN A 679 -37.89 4.96 10.36
C ASN A 679 -36.79 5.98 10.06
N GLU A 680 -35.51 5.60 10.17
CA GLU A 680 -34.39 6.48 9.81
C GLU A 680 -34.22 6.57 8.29
N ASP A 681 -33.56 7.65 7.85
CA ASP A 681 -33.20 7.82 6.45
C ASP A 681 -32.35 6.64 5.94
N GLN A 682 -32.72 6.10 4.79
CA GLN A 682 -32.09 4.89 4.26
C GLN A 682 -30.61 5.07 3.92
N ALA A 683 -30.20 6.27 3.46
CA ALA A 683 -28.80 6.55 3.17
C ALA A 683 -27.99 6.71 4.45
N LEU A 684 -28.59 7.26 5.51
CA LEU A 684 -27.98 7.30 6.84
C LEU A 684 -27.82 5.90 7.45
N ARG A 685 -28.81 5.00 7.30
CA ARG A 685 -28.69 3.59 7.72
C ARG A 685 -27.56 2.85 6.99
N LEU A 686 -27.44 3.08 5.68
CA LEU A 686 -26.34 2.53 4.88
C LEU A 686 -24.97 3.04 5.36
N THR A 687 -24.88 4.35 5.61
CA THR A 687 -23.67 4.98 6.15
C THR A 687 -23.29 4.37 7.51
N ALA A 688 -24.28 4.06 8.35
CA ALA A 688 -24.07 3.39 9.63
C ALA A 688 -23.53 1.97 9.48
N ALA A 689 -24.10 1.16 8.58
CA ALA A 689 -23.60 -0.18 8.27
C ALA A 689 -22.13 -0.13 7.81
N GLU A 690 -21.83 0.71 6.81
CA GLU A 690 -20.49 0.89 6.28
C GLU A 690 -19.50 1.28 7.39
N ALA A 691 -19.83 2.32 8.17
CA ALA A 691 -18.99 2.83 9.25
C ALA A 691 -18.69 1.78 10.32
N LEU A 692 -19.70 1.02 10.75
CA LEU A 692 -19.55 -0.03 11.75
C LEU A 692 -18.68 -1.19 11.25
N GLY A 693 -18.68 -1.46 9.94
CA GLY A 693 -17.82 -2.48 9.32
C GLY A 693 -16.31 -2.23 9.48
N TRP A 694 -15.89 -1.01 9.83
CA TRP A 694 -14.47 -0.68 10.08
C TRP A 694 -13.96 -1.10 11.46
N TYR A 695 -14.85 -1.43 12.41
CA TYR A 695 -14.51 -1.67 13.81
C TYR A 695 -14.21 -3.15 14.11
N ILE A 696 -13.28 -3.76 13.35
CA ILE A 696 -12.99 -5.20 13.40
C ILE A 696 -12.36 -5.68 14.72
N TYR A 697 -11.72 -4.75 15.46
CA TYR A 697 -11.03 -4.99 16.74
C TYR A 697 -11.79 -4.44 17.96
N SER A 698 -12.85 -3.68 17.75
CA SER A 698 -13.55 -2.94 18.81
C SER A 698 -14.05 -3.83 19.94
N TYR A 699 -13.98 -3.34 21.18
CA TYR A 699 -14.66 -3.97 22.32
C TYR A 699 -16.19 -4.08 22.13
N GLU A 700 -16.78 -3.25 21.25
CA GLU A 700 -18.20 -3.31 20.85
C GLU A 700 -18.49 -4.30 19.73
N LYS A 701 -17.49 -5.05 19.24
CA LYS A 701 -17.64 -5.94 18.06
C LYS A 701 -18.84 -6.88 18.17
N ALA A 702 -19.09 -7.47 19.33
CA ALA A 702 -20.23 -8.37 19.54
C ALA A 702 -21.58 -7.66 19.32
N ASN A 703 -21.72 -6.42 19.78
CA ASN A 703 -22.92 -5.60 19.60
C ASN A 703 -23.09 -5.18 18.13
N ILE A 704 -21.98 -4.84 17.46
CA ILE A 704 -21.98 -4.53 16.02
C ILE A 704 -22.48 -5.72 15.21
N LEU A 705 -21.90 -6.91 15.43
CA LEU A 705 -22.29 -8.13 14.72
C LEU A 705 -23.76 -8.47 14.95
N THR A 706 -24.23 -8.40 16.19
CA THR A 706 -25.64 -8.63 16.53
C THR A 706 -26.58 -7.66 15.79
N ALA A 707 -26.18 -6.38 15.68
CA ALA A 707 -26.96 -5.38 14.96
C ALA A 707 -26.98 -5.63 13.44
N LEU A 708 -25.84 -5.95 12.84
CA LEU A 708 -25.74 -6.29 11.42
C LEU A 708 -26.55 -7.56 11.09
N ASP A 709 -26.45 -8.61 11.92
CA ASP A 709 -27.23 -9.84 11.76
C ASP A 709 -28.73 -9.56 11.83
N THR A 710 -29.16 -8.65 12.70
CA THR A 710 -30.57 -8.23 12.79
C THR A 710 -31.02 -7.59 11.47
N VAL A 711 -30.20 -6.71 10.88
CA VAL A 711 -30.50 -6.04 9.61
C VAL A 711 -30.53 -7.02 8.43
N ILE A 712 -29.58 -7.95 8.38
CA ILE A 712 -29.50 -8.98 7.32
C ILE A 712 -30.73 -9.88 7.34
N ASN A 713 -31.19 -10.28 8.54
CA ASN A 713 -32.30 -11.21 8.70
C ASN A 713 -33.70 -10.54 8.66
N ASP A 714 -33.78 -9.21 8.72
CA ASP A 714 -35.05 -8.50 8.59
C ASP A 714 -35.55 -8.51 7.13
N ALA A 715 -36.74 -9.08 6.91
CA ALA A 715 -37.41 -9.13 5.62
C ALA A 715 -37.75 -7.74 5.06
N LYS A 716 -37.85 -6.71 5.92
CA LYS A 716 -38.12 -5.31 5.52
C LYS A 716 -36.87 -4.54 5.12
N THR A 717 -35.68 -5.05 5.42
CA THR A 717 -34.42 -4.43 4.97
C THR A 717 -34.27 -4.58 3.46
N ASN A 718 -33.98 -3.49 2.77
CA ASN A 718 -33.75 -3.55 1.32
C ASN A 718 -32.41 -4.20 0.97
N GLU A 719 -32.31 -4.68 -0.27
CA GLU A 719 -31.14 -5.41 -0.75
C GLU A 719 -29.84 -4.58 -0.74
N LYS A 720 -29.90 -3.25 -0.89
CA LYS A 720 -28.70 -2.42 -0.85
C LYS A 720 -28.08 -2.42 0.55
N LEU A 721 -28.91 -2.28 1.59
CA LEU A 721 -28.46 -2.30 2.98
C LEU A 721 -28.10 -3.70 3.48
N LYS A 722 -28.67 -4.77 2.90
CA LYS A 722 -28.24 -6.14 3.21
C LYS A 722 -26.87 -6.49 2.62
N LYS A 723 -26.52 -5.87 1.50
CA LYS A 723 -25.24 -6.10 0.81
C LYS A 723 -24.09 -5.33 1.45
N GLU A 724 -24.36 -4.12 1.94
CA GLU A 724 -23.40 -3.38 2.77
C GLU A 724 -23.20 -4.09 4.11
#